data_AF-A0CN87-F1
#
_entry.id   AF-A0CN87-F1
#
_cell.length_a   1.000
_cell.length_b   1.000
_cell.length_c   1.000
_cell.angle_alpha   90.00
_cell.angle_beta   90.00
_cell.angle_gamma   90.00
#
_symmetry.space_group_name_H-M   'P 1'
#
loop_
_entity.id
_entity.type
_entity.pdbx_description
1 polymer ?
#
loop_
_entity_poly.entity_id
_entity_poly.type
_entity_poly.pdbx_seq_one_letter_code
_entity_poly.pdbx_strand_id
1 'polypeptide(L)'
;MDQSNMNLYKIPFLEELTKNEKTATINKGDLTIIGVIDASGSMSNCWAWLANFWNKSIPKDNLIAITFSNNPTVLKDNKELNLDIGKHGGGGTEIVPAFVEFEKQLANVPTQNNVTVIFISDGQDNSVKTLDTRMKNQLKGNLLNHRINFICLGVEKGFPTNLAMNLRELYHRGDPQIPAIYLIEYSSEQAFFNKFETMKQYFYPARVLQLNQYVNLYPYDEQITKEVFEGQWCICYKNDLKIISNGLSIQLESIKEDQITIEDAIDIFRSWVQNLQLKIIQQKQELPGQCQQCLDIMKRIVGHLNAKLGFDILSVSQNDILNSDKSFHVRVKEGFVYKYCTKILYFINEIEALMKGVNPKQLSEFEQAKRLMIGTITGKHLQKALALKGITIEEFQIIKQEFINIVKNTQFNQQNDQGQERSVITLENFRDILRDHAQMEESMKYIKSQYDFVETFPLIGQGIKVKRLEGSQVNPWLVNVINFAKQNKVIDSGYLIKNNFQIQLNVGGQQPEEINCILPLFNETDQDLQPILRSRIIKLLMTFMVQQNVDTLYEESYLALLANSLTYILQEPDSQWKFEHLELIYNTIKIVYSGTKQFEDYLNKIINKTNLALMEKDQEYEQFISLPKAIIYIFYAFRSGLIQIQDFEKYIKDLIVYSIFIVYSRSPQIKNNCFKTQLSKEGEIKQKEYLEKYFSKCLYLKDFRNSLQKNFKQAIKESVFQIDSSIKINDDILYNIDSKFNLKSIESLYQLVLKKQFDINQYKYYFNHVFNNNQHEVLTKPIDFTADDQINKLITLNEQQYSNLDYLRQQMEEKYLQIYLDTHLIIPPFTKQELIEECQKKGVNFQQIVFNEAIGMTKNCCMAKQCPFYLQPMETVVFRKHLHNWQDLYPRGFHGFVLQNIEQGYSDDELFRNAKIRYAGFPGKFGGTKEQSYQYFSILREFQKKNLQQI
;
A
#
# COMPACT_ATOMS: atom_id res chain seq x y z
N MET A 1 44.06 39.19 -11.83
CA MET A 1 44.84 38.25 -11.00
C MET A 1 44.93 36.94 -11.76
N ASP A 2 46.06 36.25 -11.71
CA ASP A 2 46.23 34.95 -12.37
C ASP A 2 45.34 33.92 -11.66
N GLN A 3 44.22 33.57 -12.31
CA GLN A 3 43.17 32.70 -11.75
C GLN A 3 43.59 31.23 -11.60
N SER A 4 44.81 30.89 -12.04
CA SER A 4 45.39 29.55 -11.96
C SER A 4 45.75 29.11 -10.53
N ASN A 5 45.83 30.03 -9.56
CA ASN A 5 46.21 29.76 -8.16
C ASN A 5 45.12 30.16 -7.14
N MET A 6 43.87 29.78 -7.39
CA MET A 6 42.77 29.99 -6.44
C MET A 6 42.73 28.86 -5.41
N ASN A 7 42.92 29.16 -4.12
CA ASN A 7 42.72 28.18 -3.05
C ASN A 7 41.39 28.44 -2.33
N LEU A 8 40.57 27.39 -2.25
CA LEU A 8 39.29 27.42 -1.54
C LEU A 8 39.50 26.95 -0.09
N TYR A 9 38.79 27.58 0.83
CA TYR A 9 38.79 27.21 2.24
C TYR A 9 37.35 27.13 2.74
N LYS A 10 37.04 26.08 3.49
CA LYS A 10 35.80 25.97 4.26
C LYS A 10 36.12 26.35 5.70
N ILE A 11 35.49 27.39 6.21
CA ILE A 11 35.67 27.83 7.59
C ILE A 11 34.97 26.82 8.50
N PRO A 12 35.68 26.13 9.40
CA PRO A 12 35.10 25.13 10.27
C PRO A 12 34.25 25.78 11.38
N PHE A 13 33.29 25.03 11.92
CA PHE A 13 32.63 25.39 13.17
C PHE A 13 33.59 25.13 14.33
N LEU A 14 33.84 26.13 15.20
CA LEU A 14 34.80 25.97 16.30
C LEU A 14 34.44 24.84 17.25
N GLU A 15 33.15 24.57 17.43
CA GLU A 15 32.66 23.47 18.27
C GLU A 15 33.13 22.10 17.79
N GLU A 16 33.29 21.90 16.48
CA GLU A 16 33.80 20.64 15.92
C GLU A 16 35.28 20.44 16.24
N LEU A 17 36.05 21.53 16.29
CA LEU A 17 37.48 21.53 16.60
C LEU A 17 37.75 21.40 18.11
N THR A 18 36.84 21.89 18.95
CA THR A 18 36.98 21.86 20.42
C THR A 18 36.24 20.70 21.09
N LYS A 19 35.77 19.68 20.35
CA LYS A 19 35.09 18.48 20.93
C LYS A 19 35.90 17.73 22.01
N ASN A 20 37.20 18.01 22.15
CA ASN A 20 38.06 17.49 23.22
C ASN A 20 38.15 18.39 24.47
N GLU A 21 37.63 19.61 24.45
CA GLU A 21 37.60 20.54 25.59
C GLU A 21 36.14 20.81 26.00
N LYS A 22 35.76 20.40 27.23
CA LYS A 22 34.40 20.45 27.78
C LYS A 22 33.79 21.86 27.98
N THR A 23 34.28 22.90 27.30
CA THR A 23 33.98 24.30 27.64
C THR A 23 33.73 25.17 26.41
N ALA A 24 32.66 24.88 25.68
CA ALA A 24 32.10 25.85 24.74
C ALA A 24 30.59 25.66 24.58
N THR A 25 29.84 25.65 25.69
CA THR A 25 28.42 25.98 25.61
C THR A 25 28.30 27.40 25.07
N ILE A 26 27.68 27.56 23.89
CA ILE A 26 27.16 28.86 23.44
C ILE A 26 26.44 29.47 24.64
N ASN A 27 26.87 30.64 25.11
CA ASN A 27 26.11 31.40 26.09
C ASN A 27 24.76 31.72 25.44
N LYS A 28 23.74 30.89 25.72
CA LYS A 28 22.37 31.06 25.20
C LYS A 28 21.79 32.46 25.51
N GLY A 29 22.40 33.21 26.43
CA GLY A 29 22.07 34.59 26.75
C GLY A 29 22.34 35.62 25.64
N ASP A 30 23.18 35.31 24.64
CA ASP A 30 23.64 36.30 23.65
C ASP A 30 22.89 36.25 22.30
N LEU A 31 21.85 35.41 22.19
CA LEU A 31 20.99 35.31 21.00
C LEU A 31 19.59 35.88 21.31
N THR A 32 19.04 36.65 20.38
CA THR A 32 17.63 37.07 20.36
C THR A 32 17.00 36.66 19.05
N ILE A 33 15.86 35.96 19.10
CA ILE A 33 15.10 35.57 17.91
C ILE A 33 13.86 36.45 17.83
N ILE A 34 13.63 37.09 16.68
CA ILE A 34 12.47 37.95 16.46
C ILE A 34 11.65 37.41 15.28
N GLY A 35 10.46 36.90 15.57
CA GLY A 35 9.48 36.53 14.54
C GLY A 35 8.64 37.73 14.13
N VAL A 36 8.57 38.02 12.85
CA VAL A 36 7.63 38.99 12.26
C VAL A 36 6.68 38.20 11.35
N ILE A 37 5.47 37.91 11.86
CA ILE A 37 4.63 36.82 11.36
C ILE A 37 3.27 37.37 10.92
N ASP A 38 2.96 37.17 9.65
CA ASP A 38 1.69 37.57 9.05
C ASP A 38 0.54 36.74 9.63
N ALA A 39 -0.43 37.44 10.22
CA ALA A 39 -1.68 36.91 10.77
C ALA A 39 -2.90 37.51 10.04
N SER A 40 -2.74 37.85 8.75
CA SER A 40 -3.84 38.28 7.88
C SER A 40 -4.84 37.15 7.60
N GLY A 41 -6.02 37.51 7.08
CA GLY A 41 -7.08 36.55 6.78
C GLY A 41 -6.69 35.46 5.77
N SER A 42 -5.76 35.75 4.84
CA SER A 42 -5.26 34.77 3.86
C SER A 42 -4.50 33.61 4.51
N MET A 43 -3.78 33.88 5.61
CA MET A 43 -3.02 32.88 6.36
C MET A 43 -3.92 31.87 7.09
N SER A 44 -5.22 32.13 7.23
CA SER A 44 -6.15 31.30 8.02
C SER A 44 -6.11 29.80 7.69
N ASN A 45 -5.97 29.46 6.41
CA ASN A 45 -5.96 28.07 5.95
C ASN A 45 -4.69 27.29 6.36
N CYS A 46 -3.58 27.98 6.59
CA CYS A 46 -2.29 27.36 6.92
C CYS A 46 -1.79 27.70 8.34
N TRP A 47 -2.46 28.62 9.03
CA TRP A 47 -2.03 29.16 10.33
C TRP A 47 -1.82 28.10 11.39
N ALA A 48 -2.71 27.10 11.49
CA ALA A 48 -2.58 26.04 12.48
C ALA A 48 -1.27 25.24 12.32
N TRP A 49 -0.85 24.98 11.08
CA TRP A 49 0.43 24.33 10.80
C TRP A 49 1.59 25.25 11.15
N LEU A 50 1.56 26.51 10.70
CA LEU A 50 2.58 27.52 11.01
C LEU A 50 2.79 27.66 12.52
N ALA A 51 1.71 27.87 13.28
CA ALA A 51 1.76 28.03 14.73
C ALA A 51 2.32 26.77 15.41
N ASN A 52 1.90 25.57 15.00
CA ASN A 52 2.41 24.31 15.53
C ASN A 52 3.92 24.15 15.31
N PHE A 53 4.41 24.38 14.09
CA PHE A 53 5.84 24.25 13.78
C PHE A 53 6.68 25.37 14.38
N TRP A 54 6.19 26.61 14.39
CA TRP A 54 6.85 27.72 15.09
C TRP A 54 7.07 27.39 16.58
N ASN A 55 6.01 26.97 17.27
CA ASN A 55 6.07 26.67 18.71
C ASN A 55 6.99 25.49 19.04
N LYS A 56 7.15 24.55 18.10
CA LYS A 56 8.02 23.36 18.26
C LYS A 56 9.48 23.64 17.89
N SER A 57 9.71 24.39 16.83
CA SER A 57 11.03 24.52 16.20
C SER A 57 11.82 25.74 16.70
N ILE A 58 11.15 26.78 17.22
CA ILE A 58 11.81 28.01 17.66
C ILE A 58 12.14 27.95 19.17
N PRO A 59 13.39 28.20 19.57
CA PRO A 59 13.77 28.33 20.98
C PRO A 59 12.98 29.43 21.68
N LYS A 60 12.52 29.16 22.91
CA LYS A 60 11.68 30.10 23.68
C LYS A 60 12.50 31.17 24.43
N ASP A 61 13.77 30.88 24.67
CA ASP A 61 14.71 31.77 25.33
C ASP A 61 14.98 32.99 24.44
N ASN A 62 14.84 34.21 24.98
CA ASN A 62 15.03 35.47 24.25
C ASN A 62 14.24 35.60 22.92
N LEU A 63 13.09 34.90 22.82
CA LEU A 63 12.17 35.03 21.70
C LEU A 63 11.26 36.25 21.86
N ILE A 64 11.11 37.01 20.78
CA ILE A 64 10.12 38.08 20.59
C ILE A 64 9.28 37.69 19.37
N ALA A 65 7.98 37.53 19.54
CA ALA A 65 7.07 37.25 18.42
C ALA A 65 6.16 38.46 18.19
N ILE A 66 6.18 38.96 16.96
CA ILE A 66 5.36 40.07 16.47
C ILE A 66 4.42 39.47 15.42
N THR A 67 3.14 39.40 15.73
CA THR A 67 2.11 39.03 14.75
C THR A 67 1.54 40.31 14.13
N PHE A 68 1.20 40.31 12.85
CA PHE A 68 0.66 41.50 12.20
C PHE A 68 -0.51 41.19 11.27
N SER A 69 -1.50 42.09 11.26
CA SER A 69 -2.57 42.12 10.26
C SER A 69 -2.84 43.57 9.87
N ASN A 70 -3.92 44.18 10.34
CA ASN A 70 -4.15 45.62 10.23
C ASN A 70 -3.22 46.42 11.17
N ASN A 71 -2.83 45.82 12.30
CA ASN A 71 -1.92 46.39 13.28
C ASN A 71 -0.97 45.29 13.79
N PRO A 72 0.28 45.63 14.16
CA PRO A 72 1.19 44.69 14.78
C PRO A 72 0.88 44.49 16.27
N THR A 73 1.06 43.26 16.74
CA THR A 73 0.87 42.85 18.14
C THR A 73 2.13 42.12 18.61
N VAL A 74 2.72 42.58 19.72
CA VAL A 74 3.87 41.94 20.35
C VAL A 74 3.38 40.96 21.42
N LEU A 75 3.79 39.71 21.34
CA LEU A 75 3.42 38.68 22.32
C LEU A 75 4.33 38.79 23.56
N LYS A 76 3.80 39.37 24.66
CA LYS A 76 4.57 39.68 25.88
C LYS A 76 4.58 38.55 26.92
N ASP A 77 3.44 37.89 27.15
CA ASP A 77 3.27 36.95 28.27
C ASP A 77 3.32 35.47 27.85
N ASN A 78 2.81 35.16 26.65
CA ASN A 78 2.90 33.83 26.05
C ASN A 78 3.59 33.96 24.69
N LYS A 79 4.85 33.52 24.62
CA LYS A 79 5.69 33.61 23.41
C LYS A 79 5.28 32.58 22.33
N GLU A 80 4.30 31.74 22.62
CA GLU A 80 3.75 30.78 21.67
C GLU A 80 2.61 31.37 20.83
N LEU A 81 2.58 31.00 19.56
CA LEU A 81 1.46 31.30 18.68
C LEU A 81 0.27 30.41 19.03
N ASN A 82 -0.84 31.02 19.43
CA ASN A 82 -2.13 30.33 19.49
C ASN A 82 -2.53 29.75 18.12
N LEU A 83 -3.08 28.53 18.11
CA LEU A 83 -3.57 27.86 16.89
C LEU A 83 -4.77 28.57 16.25
N ASP A 84 -5.49 29.40 17.01
CA ASP A 84 -6.54 30.27 16.48
C ASP A 84 -5.95 31.62 16.03
N ILE A 85 -5.99 31.88 14.72
CA ILE A 85 -5.50 33.11 14.11
C ILE A 85 -6.25 34.35 14.62
N GLY A 86 -7.52 34.20 15.02
CA GLY A 86 -8.35 35.30 15.52
C GLY A 86 -7.78 35.99 16.77
N LYS A 87 -6.89 35.31 17.51
CA LYS A 87 -6.19 35.88 18.68
C LYS A 87 -4.97 36.71 18.33
N HIS A 88 -4.53 36.66 17.07
CA HIS A 88 -3.37 37.39 16.55
C HIS A 88 -3.73 38.38 15.46
N GLY A 89 -4.95 38.28 14.91
CA GLY A 89 -5.38 39.06 13.75
C GLY A 89 -6.55 38.40 13.01
N GLY A 90 -6.44 38.35 11.68
CA GLY A 90 -7.49 37.92 10.75
C GLY A 90 -7.96 39.01 9.78
N GLY A 91 -7.28 40.16 9.76
CA GLY A 91 -7.57 41.32 8.90
C GLY A 91 -6.75 41.36 7.60
N GLY A 92 -6.43 42.56 7.11
CA GLY A 92 -5.52 42.76 5.98
C GLY A 92 -4.05 42.62 6.37
N THR A 93 -3.15 43.04 5.48
CA THR A 93 -1.70 42.88 5.61
C THR A 93 -1.00 44.25 5.59
N GLU A 94 -0.57 44.76 6.75
CA GLU A 94 0.19 46.01 6.88
C GLU A 94 1.63 45.74 7.33
N ILE A 95 2.57 45.71 6.37
CA ILE A 95 3.94 45.27 6.59
C ILE A 95 4.79 46.40 7.19
N VAL A 96 4.64 47.63 6.71
CA VAL A 96 5.45 48.76 7.20
C VAL A 96 5.23 49.00 8.71
N PRO A 97 4.00 49.05 9.24
CA PRO A 97 3.77 49.17 10.69
C PRO A 97 4.39 48.01 11.49
N ALA A 98 4.35 46.79 10.96
CA ALA A 98 5.00 45.64 11.61
C ALA A 98 6.51 45.84 11.74
N PHE A 99 7.17 46.39 10.71
CA PHE A 99 8.59 46.68 10.76
C PHE A 99 8.95 47.90 11.63
N VAL A 100 8.05 48.87 11.79
CA VAL A 100 8.22 49.96 12.78
C VAL A 100 8.20 49.41 14.20
N GLU A 101 7.28 48.49 14.53
CA GLU A 101 7.27 47.85 15.84
C GLU A 101 8.49 46.92 16.01
N PHE A 102 8.92 46.21 14.96
CA PHE A 102 10.18 45.46 14.97
C PHE A 102 11.38 46.35 15.33
N GLU A 103 11.57 47.51 14.68
CA GLU A 103 12.67 48.42 14.99
C GLU A 103 12.64 48.91 16.46
N LYS A 104 11.44 49.13 17.00
CA LYS A 104 11.26 49.50 18.40
C LYS A 104 11.62 48.36 19.36
N GLN A 105 11.30 47.12 19.02
CA GLN A 105 11.73 45.95 19.81
C GLN A 105 13.24 45.73 19.68
N LEU A 106 13.79 45.88 18.47
CA LEU A 106 15.23 45.77 18.19
C LEU A 106 16.04 46.79 19.00
N ALA A 107 15.54 48.02 19.18
CA ALA A 107 16.21 49.04 19.99
C ALA A 107 16.37 48.66 21.47
N ASN A 108 15.58 47.71 21.98
CA ASN A 108 15.71 47.19 23.35
C ASN A 108 16.65 45.98 23.44
N VAL A 109 17.09 45.43 22.31
CA VAL A 109 18.04 44.32 22.27
C VAL A 109 19.46 44.90 22.45
N PRO A 110 20.31 44.32 23.30
CA PRO A 110 21.69 44.77 23.42
C PRO A 110 22.47 44.62 22.10
N THR A 111 23.32 45.59 21.76
CA THR A 111 24.05 45.63 20.47
C THR A 111 25.07 44.50 20.32
N GLN A 112 25.57 43.96 21.42
CA GLN A 112 26.44 42.77 21.44
C GLN A 112 25.70 41.46 21.17
N ASN A 113 24.36 41.43 21.30
CA ASN A 113 23.59 40.23 21.05
C ASN A 113 23.43 40.02 19.54
N ASN A 114 23.57 38.77 19.12
CA ASN A 114 23.22 38.40 17.76
C ASN A 114 21.70 38.30 17.64
N VAL A 115 21.16 38.73 16.51
CA VAL A 115 19.72 38.76 16.26
C VAL A 115 19.39 37.88 15.05
N THR A 116 18.45 36.96 15.21
CA THR A 116 17.85 36.25 14.08
C THR A 116 16.42 36.74 13.88
N VAL A 117 16.14 37.33 12.73
CA VAL A 117 14.81 37.78 12.32
C VAL A 117 14.22 36.77 11.36
N ILE A 118 13.01 36.29 11.65
CA ILE A 118 12.26 35.38 10.78
C ILE A 118 10.99 36.10 10.33
N PHE A 119 10.97 36.52 9.06
CA PHE A 119 9.83 37.17 8.43
C PHE A 119 8.99 36.13 7.68
N ILE A 120 7.71 36.00 8.01
CA ILE A 120 6.79 35.01 7.44
C ILE A 120 5.55 35.72 6.90
N SER A 121 5.18 35.48 5.64
CA SER A 121 3.97 36.06 5.02
C SER A 121 3.48 35.25 3.81
N ASP A 122 2.17 35.34 3.49
CA ASP A 122 1.56 34.80 2.27
C ASP A 122 1.04 35.86 1.29
N GLY A 123 1.13 37.15 1.64
CA GLY A 123 0.39 38.21 0.95
C GLY A 123 1.14 39.54 0.85
N GLN A 124 0.78 40.33 -0.16
CA GLN A 124 1.29 41.69 -0.33
C GLN A 124 0.65 42.66 0.68
N ASP A 125 1.34 43.78 0.91
CA ASP A 125 0.80 44.87 1.72
C ASP A 125 -0.48 45.47 1.09
N ASN A 126 -1.48 45.82 1.89
CA ASN A 126 -2.76 46.37 1.39
C ASN A 126 -2.58 47.62 0.52
N SER A 127 -1.51 48.39 0.74
CA SER A 127 -1.23 49.66 0.08
C SER A 127 0.05 49.59 -0.77
N VAL A 128 0.10 48.64 -1.72
CA VAL A 128 1.22 48.40 -2.64
C VAL A 128 1.70 49.68 -3.35
N LYS A 129 0.78 50.54 -3.81
CA LYS A 129 1.12 51.76 -4.58
C LYS A 129 1.96 52.79 -3.81
N THR A 130 1.84 52.82 -2.48
CA THR A 130 2.55 53.78 -1.61
C THR A 130 3.64 53.11 -0.78
N LEU A 131 3.84 51.79 -0.94
CA LEU A 131 4.71 50.96 -0.13
C LEU A 131 6.17 51.46 -0.13
N ASP A 132 6.78 51.66 -1.29
CA ASP A 132 8.16 52.14 -1.39
C ASP A 132 8.38 53.48 -0.67
N THR A 133 7.43 54.41 -0.82
CA THR A 133 7.47 55.72 -0.16
C THR A 133 7.32 55.57 1.35
N ARG A 134 6.41 54.72 1.81
CA ARG A 134 6.22 54.44 3.25
C ARG A 134 7.45 53.78 3.85
N MET A 135 8.04 52.78 3.19
CA MET A 135 9.28 52.15 3.65
C MET A 135 10.41 53.16 3.80
N LYS A 136 10.67 53.98 2.77
CA LYS A 136 11.75 54.98 2.79
C LYS A 136 11.54 56.06 3.86
N ASN A 137 10.30 56.45 4.12
CA ASN A 137 10.00 57.54 5.05
C ASN A 137 9.86 57.07 6.51
N GLN A 138 9.49 55.81 6.73
CA GLN A 138 9.12 55.32 8.07
C GLN A 138 10.11 54.31 8.66
N LEU A 139 10.82 53.54 7.82
CA LEU A 139 11.80 52.56 8.28
C LEU A 139 13.18 53.19 8.31
N LYS A 140 13.88 53.03 9.43
CA LYS A 140 15.23 53.55 9.66
C LYS A 140 16.30 52.51 9.32
N GLY A 141 15.94 51.24 9.22
CA GLY A 141 16.85 50.13 9.00
C GLY A 141 17.66 49.78 10.25
N ASN A 142 18.74 49.02 10.07
CA ASN A 142 19.62 48.58 11.16
C ASN A 142 20.62 49.68 11.60
N LEU A 143 20.11 50.78 12.17
CA LEU A 143 20.92 51.94 12.57
C LEU A 143 21.95 51.64 13.67
N LEU A 144 21.63 50.75 14.60
CA LEU A 144 22.52 50.36 15.70
C LEU A 144 23.56 49.31 15.29
N ASN A 145 23.57 48.93 14.01
CA ASN A 145 24.49 47.96 13.41
C ASN A 145 24.51 46.61 14.15
N HIS A 146 23.33 46.13 14.54
CA HIS A 146 23.17 44.79 15.09
C HIS A 146 23.63 43.73 14.08
N ARG A 147 24.14 42.62 14.58
CA ARG A 147 24.40 41.44 13.74
C ARG A 147 23.08 40.71 13.49
N ILE A 148 22.42 41.04 12.39
CA ILE A 148 21.09 40.49 12.04
C ILE A 148 21.19 39.44 10.95
N ASN A 149 20.87 38.19 11.31
CA ASN A 149 20.49 37.14 10.36
C ASN A 149 19.02 37.35 9.99
N PHE A 150 18.73 37.64 8.73
CA PHE A 150 17.36 37.88 8.28
C PHE A 150 16.92 36.69 7.44
N ILE A 151 15.80 36.05 7.77
CA ILE A 151 15.30 34.87 7.07
C ILE A 151 13.88 35.16 6.62
N CYS A 152 13.60 34.97 5.33
CA CYS A 152 12.26 35.13 4.77
C CYS A 152 11.65 33.75 4.49
N LEU A 153 10.45 33.49 5.01
CA LEU A 153 9.63 32.34 4.66
C LEU A 153 8.36 32.84 3.95
N GLY A 154 8.32 32.69 2.64
CA GLY A 154 7.15 32.96 1.83
C GLY A 154 6.20 31.78 1.76
N VAL A 155 4.92 32.06 1.80
CA VAL A 155 3.84 31.07 1.69
C VAL A 155 3.03 31.35 0.43
N GLU A 156 2.92 30.34 -0.43
CA GLU A 156 2.21 30.35 -1.70
C GLU A 156 2.61 31.51 -2.65
N LYS A 157 1.72 31.84 -3.58
CA LYS A 157 1.96 32.76 -4.70
C LYS A 157 1.84 34.25 -4.36
N GLY A 158 1.27 34.59 -3.20
CA GLY A 158 1.02 35.97 -2.79
C GLY A 158 2.21 36.63 -2.08
N PHE A 159 3.29 35.89 -1.81
CA PHE A 159 4.44 36.38 -1.08
C PHE A 159 5.13 37.58 -1.79
N PRO A 160 5.36 38.70 -1.07
CA PRO A 160 5.89 39.93 -1.65
C PRO A 160 7.43 39.87 -1.76
N THR A 161 7.94 39.20 -2.79
CA THR A 161 9.37 38.90 -2.93
C THR A 161 10.24 40.15 -3.00
N ASN A 162 9.88 41.17 -3.78
CA ASN A 162 10.70 42.39 -3.91
C ASN A 162 10.79 43.14 -2.58
N LEU A 163 9.66 43.24 -1.88
CA LEU A 163 9.59 43.84 -0.54
C LEU A 163 10.47 43.09 0.45
N ALA A 164 10.38 41.76 0.47
CA ALA A 164 11.19 40.93 1.36
C ALA A 164 12.69 41.11 1.10
N MET A 165 13.10 41.25 -0.16
CA MET A 165 14.50 41.52 -0.53
C MET A 165 14.95 42.92 -0.12
N ASN A 166 14.10 43.94 -0.27
CA ASN A 166 14.37 45.30 0.20
C ASN A 166 14.52 45.35 1.74
N LEU A 167 13.64 44.66 2.46
CA LEU A 167 13.74 44.52 3.93
C LEU A 167 15.03 43.81 4.32
N ARG A 168 15.36 42.71 3.64
CA ARG A 168 16.63 42.01 3.85
C ARG A 168 17.82 42.95 3.66
N GLU A 169 17.85 43.75 2.60
CA GLU A 169 18.92 44.72 2.35
C GLU A 169 19.05 45.77 3.48
N LEU A 170 17.91 46.25 3.99
CA LEU A 170 17.88 47.24 5.07
C LEU A 170 18.40 46.68 6.41
N TYR A 171 18.12 45.41 6.72
CA TYR A 171 18.38 44.86 8.05
C TYR A 171 19.52 43.86 8.14
N HIS A 172 19.68 42.98 7.14
CA HIS A 172 20.61 41.86 7.21
C HIS A 172 22.07 42.32 7.22
N ARG A 173 22.79 41.97 8.29
CA ARG A 173 24.24 42.23 8.47
C ARG A 173 24.98 41.00 9.01
N GLY A 174 24.31 39.86 9.01
CA GLY A 174 24.83 38.57 9.48
C GLY A 174 25.42 37.73 8.36
N ASP A 175 25.31 36.42 8.49
CA ASP A 175 25.94 35.46 7.57
C ASP A 175 25.33 35.56 6.15
N PRO A 176 26.12 35.93 5.12
CA PRO A 176 25.63 36.06 3.75
C PRO A 176 25.28 34.72 3.10
N GLN A 177 25.68 33.58 3.67
CA GLN A 177 25.31 32.25 3.16
C GLN A 177 23.88 31.85 3.48
N ILE A 178 23.22 32.55 4.42
CA ILE A 178 21.83 32.30 4.76
C ILE A 178 20.97 32.52 3.52
N PRO A 179 20.18 31.51 3.09
CA PRO A 179 19.31 31.67 1.93
C PRO A 179 18.37 32.86 2.08
N ALA A 180 18.25 33.63 1.00
CA ALA A 180 17.47 34.86 0.98
C ALA A 180 15.99 34.60 1.24
N ILE A 181 15.49 33.46 0.74
CA ILE A 181 14.09 33.07 0.81
C ILE A 181 13.94 31.54 0.93
N TYR A 182 12.97 31.16 1.76
CA TYR A 182 12.35 29.86 1.79
C TYR A 182 10.93 30.02 1.28
N LEU A 183 10.46 29.16 0.40
CA LEU A 183 9.12 29.26 -0.17
C LEU A 183 8.36 27.95 0.04
N ILE A 184 7.11 28.05 0.53
CA ILE A 184 6.13 26.97 0.60
C ILE A 184 5.19 27.15 -0.60
N GLU A 185 5.42 26.42 -1.69
CA GLU A 185 4.61 26.57 -2.91
C GLU A 185 3.17 26.06 -2.74
N TYR A 186 2.99 25.02 -1.92
CA TYR A 186 1.70 24.40 -1.63
C TYR A 186 1.56 24.20 -0.12
N SER A 187 0.58 24.88 0.49
CA SER A 187 0.34 24.79 1.92
C SER A 187 -0.11 23.39 2.33
N SER A 188 0.74 22.69 3.08
CA SER A 188 0.43 21.40 3.70
C SER A 188 1.29 21.24 4.94
N GLU A 189 0.83 20.46 5.92
CA GLU A 189 1.60 20.18 7.14
C GLU A 189 3.02 19.70 6.83
N GLN A 190 3.17 18.80 5.85
CA GLN A 190 4.47 18.28 5.42
C GLN A 190 5.39 19.36 4.84
N ALA A 191 4.85 20.29 4.04
CA ALA A 191 5.64 21.36 3.45
C ALA A 191 6.19 22.32 4.53
N PHE A 192 5.36 22.65 5.53
CA PHE A 192 5.79 23.45 6.68
C PHE A 192 6.88 22.73 7.48
N PHE A 193 6.66 21.46 7.85
CA PHE A 193 7.66 20.65 8.56
C PHE A 193 9.01 20.67 7.84
N ASN A 194 9.03 20.35 6.54
CA ASN A 194 10.26 20.29 5.74
C ASN A 194 11.01 21.63 5.72
N LYS A 195 10.30 22.75 5.60
CA LYS A 195 10.92 24.08 5.53
C LYS A 195 11.45 24.53 6.89
N PHE A 196 10.72 24.29 7.97
CA PHE A 196 11.19 24.58 9.33
C PHE A 196 12.43 23.75 9.70
N GLU A 197 12.46 22.45 9.38
CA GLU A 197 13.66 21.62 9.63
C GLU A 197 14.87 22.10 8.80
N THR A 198 14.66 22.53 7.55
CA THR A 198 15.74 23.07 6.71
C THR A 198 16.26 24.41 7.25
N MET A 199 15.39 25.25 7.79
CA MET A 199 15.72 26.57 8.35
C MET A 199 16.43 26.49 9.71
N LYS A 200 16.23 25.39 10.46
CA LYS A 200 16.66 25.22 11.85
C LYS A 200 18.14 25.52 12.08
N GLN A 201 19.00 25.11 11.14
CA GLN A 201 20.45 25.36 11.21
C GLN A 201 20.81 26.86 11.19
N TYR A 202 19.94 27.72 10.66
CA TYR A 202 20.17 29.16 10.52
C TYR A 202 19.47 29.98 11.62
N PHE A 203 18.72 29.34 12.52
CA PHE A 203 18.15 30.04 13.68
C PHE A 203 19.22 30.54 14.63
N TYR A 204 20.35 29.85 14.67
CA TYR A 204 21.52 30.21 15.46
C TYR A 204 22.55 30.89 14.56
N PRO A 205 23.10 32.03 14.99
CA PRO A 205 24.09 32.76 14.23
C PRO A 205 25.43 32.03 14.24
N ALA A 206 26.00 31.84 13.06
CA ALA A 206 27.40 31.44 12.92
C ALA A 206 28.30 32.49 13.57
N ARG A 207 29.37 32.05 14.26
CA ARG A 207 30.30 32.99 14.88
C ARG A 207 31.12 33.69 13.81
N VAL A 208 31.41 34.97 14.03
CA VAL A 208 32.37 35.72 13.21
C VAL A 208 33.77 35.38 13.68
N LEU A 209 34.62 34.98 12.74
CA LEU A 209 36.01 34.64 12.94
C LEU A 209 36.88 35.65 12.20
N GLN A 210 37.98 36.05 12.84
CA GLN A 210 38.99 36.91 12.24
C GLN A 210 40.07 36.06 11.60
N LEU A 211 40.58 36.50 10.45
CA LEU A 211 41.62 35.84 9.69
C LEU A 211 42.92 36.65 9.71
N ASN A 212 44.04 35.95 9.61
CA ASN A 212 45.36 36.58 9.51
C ASN A 212 45.57 37.39 8.21
N GLN A 213 44.80 37.09 7.17
CA GLN A 213 44.90 37.73 5.87
C GLN A 213 43.55 37.99 5.22
N TYR A 214 43.57 38.87 4.22
CA TYR A 214 42.40 39.21 3.42
C TYR A 214 42.01 38.04 2.51
N VAL A 215 40.73 37.76 2.44
CA VAL A 215 40.12 36.74 1.57
C VAL A 215 39.01 37.34 0.74
N ASN A 216 38.73 36.72 -0.41
CA ASN A 216 37.56 36.99 -1.23
C ASN A 216 36.45 36.02 -0.83
N LEU A 217 35.21 36.49 -0.79
CA LEU A 217 34.04 35.63 -0.56
C LEU A 217 33.50 35.05 -1.87
N TYR A 218 33.67 35.80 -2.97
CA TYR A 218 33.22 35.44 -4.30
C TYR A 218 34.37 35.61 -5.30
N PRO A 219 34.49 34.74 -6.30
CA PRO A 219 35.63 34.75 -7.23
C PRO A 219 35.62 35.93 -8.21
N TYR A 220 34.46 36.56 -8.41
CA TYR A 220 34.23 37.69 -9.32
C TYR A 220 34.09 39.05 -8.62
N ASP A 221 34.29 39.09 -7.29
CA ASP A 221 34.26 40.34 -6.51
C ASP A 221 35.66 40.86 -6.19
N GLU A 222 35.80 42.18 -6.21
CA GLU A 222 37.01 42.89 -5.76
C GLU A 222 36.99 43.14 -4.24
N GLN A 223 35.86 42.94 -3.57
CA GLN A 223 35.72 43.12 -2.13
C GLN A 223 36.46 42.02 -1.36
N ILE A 224 37.35 42.44 -0.46
CA ILE A 224 38.14 41.57 0.40
C ILE A 224 37.81 41.81 1.88
N THR A 225 37.85 40.76 2.70
CA THR A 225 37.55 40.82 4.14
C THR A 225 38.54 40.00 4.95
N LYS A 226 38.71 40.35 6.24
CA LYS A 226 39.37 39.50 7.25
C LYS A 226 38.36 38.83 8.17
N GLU A 227 37.10 39.20 8.08
CA GLU A 227 36.02 38.66 8.90
C GLU A 227 35.21 37.67 8.06
N VAL A 228 35.04 36.46 8.57
CA VAL A 228 34.27 35.37 7.95
C VAL A 228 33.39 34.69 8.98
N PHE A 229 32.34 34.01 8.53
CA PHE A 229 31.46 33.24 9.39
C PHE A 229 31.89 31.77 9.44
N GLU A 230 31.60 31.08 10.55
CA GLU A 230 31.69 29.62 10.61
C GLU A 230 30.83 28.96 9.51
N GLY A 231 31.32 27.88 8.92
CA GLY A 231 30.70 27.21 7.77
C GLY A 231 30.94 27.92 6.43
N GLN A 232 31.45 29.16 6.43
CA GLN A 232 31.58 29.95 5.21
C GLN A 232 32.67 29.44 4.28
N TRP A 233 32.44 29.54 2.97
CA TRP A 233 33.47 29.34 1.95
C TRP A 233 34.16 30.65 1.63
N CYS A 234 35.49 30.64 1.58
CA CYS A 234 36.28 31.78 1.14
C CYS A 234 37.43 31.37 0.22
N ILE A 235 37.98 32.36 -0.46
CA ILE A 235 39.04 32.21 -1.45
C ILE A 235 40.25 33.00 -0.97
N CYS A 236 41.42 32.34 -0.95
CA CYS A 236 42.69 33.01 -0.72
C CYS A 236 43.73 32.57 -1.77
N TYR A 237 44.55 33.52 -2.22
CA TYR A 237 45.61 33.26 -3.18
C TYR A 237 46.93 32.83 -2.51
N LYS A 238 46.98 32.82 -1.17
CA LYS A 238 48.11 32.33 -0.37
C LYS A 238 47.72 31.09 0.43
N ASN A 239 48.71 30.24 0.73
CA ASN A 239 48.54 28.93 1.37
C ASN A 239 48.74 28.94 2.89
N ASP A 240 48.59 30.08 3.55
CA ASP A 240 48.92 30.30 4.96
C ASP A 240 47.74 30.89 5.76
N LEU A 241 46.51 30.58 5.37
CA LEU A 241 45.30 31.11 6.01
C LEU A 241 45.12 30.56 7.43
N LYS A 242 44.97 31.46 8.41
CA LYS A 242 44.77 31.14 9.81
C LYS A 242 43.58 31.90 10.39
N ILE A 243 42.81 31.22 11.24
CA ILE A 243 41.85 31.86 12.14
C ILE A 243 42.62 32.44 13.32
N ILE A 244 42.41 33.73 13.64
CA ILE A 244 42.95 34.44 14.81
C ILE A 244 41.77 34.98 15.63
N SER A 245 41.09 34.13 16.40
CA SER A 245 39.91 34.56 17.18
C SER A 245 40.03 34.12 18.63
N ASN A 246 39.79 35.03 19.58
CA ASN A 246 39.80 34.77 21.03
C ASN A 246 41.07 34.06 21.55
N GLY A 247 42.24 34.39 21.01
CA GLY A 247 43.52 33.76 21.37
C GLY A 247 43.80 32.40 20.73
N LEU A 248 42.85 31.85 19.95
CA LEU A 248 43.06 30.66 19.13
C LEU A 248 43.70 31.05 17.79
N SER A 249 44.75 30.30 17.41
CA SER A 249 45.40 30.39 16.10
C SER A 249 45.31 29.04 15.39
N ILE A 250 44.35 28.88 14.49
CA ILE A 250 44.09 27.61 13.80
C ILE A 250 44.50 27.74 12.33
N GLN A 251 45.44 26.89 11.88
CA GLN A 251 45.82 26.81 10.48
C GLN A 251 44.72 26.12 9.68
N LEU A 252 44.27 26.76 8.60
CA LEU A 252 43.31 26.18 7.68
C LEU A 252 44.04 25.47 6.54
N GLU A 253 43.49 24.34 6.12
CA GLU A 253 43.95 23.59 4.95
C GLU A 253 43.19 24.04 3.71
N SER A 254 43.92 24.32 2.63
CA SER A 254 43.31 24.64 1.34
C SER A 254 42.68 23.39 0.73
N ILE A 255 41.44 23.52 0.30
CA ILE A 255 40.72 22.50 -0.48
C ILE A 255 40.97 22.79 -1.96
N LYS A 256 41.65 21.87 -2.63
CA LYS A 256 41.87 21.95 -4.07
C LYS A 256 40.60 21.60 -4.84
N GLU A 257 40.49 22.07 -6.09
CA GLU A 257 39.29 21.85 -6.90
C GLU A 257 38.98 20.36 -7.14
N ASP A 258 40.00 19.50 -7.21
CA ASP A 258 39.85 18.04 -7.33
C ASP A 258 39.39 17.35 -6.02
N GLN A 259 39.51 18.04 -4.88
CA GLN A 259 39.06 17.57 -3.58
C GLN A 259 37.61 17.95 -3.28
N ILE A 260 37.04 18.92 -4.00
CA ILE A 260 35.65 19.36 -3.85
C ILE A 260 34.69 18.17 -3.99
N THR A 261 33.72 18.07 -3.07
CA THR A 261 32.61 17.10 -3.14
C THR A 261 31.39 17.70 -3.84
N ILE A 262 30.40 16.85 -4.16
CA ILE A 262 29.14 17.33 -4.75
C ILE A 262 28.42 18.28 -3.80
N GLU A 263 28.39 17.94 -2.51
CA GLU A 263 27.78 18.75 -1.47
C GLU A 263 28.47 20.11 -1.34
N ASP A 264 29.81 20.13 -1.34
CA ASP A 264 30.59 21.36 -1.32
C ASP A 264 30.31 22.22 -2.56
N ALA A 265 30.25 21.61 -3.75
CA ALA A 265 29.92 22.33 -4.98
C ALA A 265 28.50 22.94 -4.93
N ILE A 266 27.52 22.23 -4.39
CA ILE A 266 26.15 22.74 -4.20
C ILE A 266 26.14 23.96 -3.27
N ASP A 267 26.87 23.90 -2.16
CA ASP A 267 26.95 25.01 -1.19
C ASP A 267 27.64 26.25 -1.79
N ILE A 268 28.78 26.04 -2.47
CA ILE A 268 29.53 27.10 -3.15
C ILE A 268 28.66 27.74 -4.23
N PHE A 269 28.09 26.92 -5.13
CA PHE A 269 27.32 27.41 -6.28
C PHE A 269 26.07 28.14 -5.82
N ARG A 270 25.36 27.63 -4.80
CA ARG A 270 24.23 28.34 -4.18
C ARG A 270 24.63 29.74 -3.74
N SER A 271 25.71 29.85 -2.97
CA SER A 271 26.16 31.14 -2.41
C SER A 271 26.51 32.13 -3.53
N TRP A 272 27.21 31.68 -4.57
CA TRP A 272 27.61 32.51 -5.70
C TRP A 272 26.42 32.96 -6.56
N VAL A 273 25.56 32.02 -6.96
CA VAL A 273 24.36 32.33 -7.76
C VAL A 273 23.45 33.29 -7.01
N GLN A 274 23.20 33.04 -5.72
CA GLN A 274 22.35 33.90 -4.90
C GLN A 274 22.92 35.31 -4.76
N ASN A 275 24.25 35.45 -4.59
CA ASN A 275 24.89 36.76 -4.54
C ASN A 275 24.70 37.54 -5.84
N LEU A 276 24.90 36.91 -7.00
CA LEU A 276 24.70 37.54 -8.31
C LEU A 276 23.23 37.91 -8.54
N GLN A 277 22.29 37.03 -8.20
CA GLN A 277 20.85 37.32 -8.30
C GLN A 277 20.48 38.53 -7.45
N LEU A 278 20.93 38.59 -6.19
CA LEU A 278 20.66 39.74 -5.30
C LEU A 278 21.26 41.03 -5.86
N LYS A 279 22.49 41.00 -6.38
CA LYS A 279 23.10 42.18 -7.02
C LYS A 279 22.32 42.67 -8.23
N ILE A 280 21.79 41.78 -9.07
CA ILE A 280 20.95 42.17 -10.22
C ILE A 280 19.60 42.73 -9.77
N ILE A 281 19.02 42.17 -8.69
CA ILE A 281 17.79 42.69 -8.08
C ILE A 281 18.03 44.07 -7.46
N GLN A 282 19.20 44.33 -6.88
CA GLN A 282 19.50 45.59 -6.19
C GLN A 282 20.04 46.67 -7.15
N GLN A 283 20.90 46.30 -8.11
CA GLN A 283 21.57 47.22 -9.02
C GLN A 283 20.83 47.34 -10.36
N LYS A 284 21.03 48.46 -11.07
CA LYS A 284 20.52 48.71 -12.43
C LYS A 284 21.60 48.45 -13.50
N GLN A 285 22.70 47.77 -13.15
CA GLN A 285 23.82 47.49 -14.05
C GLN A 285 23.82 46.04 -14.50
N GLU A 286 24.27 45.82 -15.74
CA GLU A 286 24.47 44.51 -16.32
C GLU A 286 25.76 43.89 -15.76
N LEU A 287 25.67 42.69 -15.17
CA LEU A 287 26.80 41.89 -14.68
C LEU A 287 27.28 40.73 -15.61
N PRO A 288 27.17 40.75 -16.96
CA PRO A 288 27.58 39.64 -17.82
C PRO A 288 29.02 39.16 -17.58
N GLY A 289 29.96 40.08 -17.34
CA GLY A 289 31.36 39.74 -17.08
C GLY A 289 31.56 38.92 -15.80
N GLN A 290 30.86 39.27 -14.71
CA GLN A 290 30.91 38.51 -13.45
C GLN A 290 30.21 37.16 -13.59
N CYS A 291 29.09 37.11 -14.34
CA CYS A 291 28.39 35.86 -14.61
C CYS A 291 29.25 34.89 -15.44
N GLN A 292 29.96 35.39 -16.46
CA GLN A 292 30.89 34.59 -17.26
C GLN A 292 32.03 34.02 -16.40
N GLN A 293 32.67 34.87 -15.58
CA GLN A 293 33.73 34.42 -14.66
C GLN A 293 33.23 33.36 -13.68
N CYS A 294 32.04 33.53 -13.12
CA CYS A 294 31.40 32.54 -12.25
C CYS A 294 31.17 31.22 -13.00
N LEU A 295 30.62 31.29 -14.22
CA LEU A 295 30.30 30.12 -15.05
C LEU A 295 31.55 29.32 -15.41
N ASP A 296 32.65 29.99 -15.76
CA ASP A 296 33.91 29.33 -16.13
C ASP A 296 34.48 28.52 -14.96
N ILE A 297 34.46 29.09 -13.75
CA ILE A 297 34.92 28.41 -12.53
C ILE A 297 33.97 27.25 -12.17
N MET A 298 32.66 27.46 -12.27
CA MET A 298 31.68 26.39 -12.04
C MET A 298 31.88 25.21 -12.99
N LYS A 299 32.09 25.49 -14.29
CA LYS A 299 32.36 24.46 -15.31
C LYS A 299 33.69 23.73 -15.05
N ARG A 300 34.71 24.41 -14.54
CA ARG A 300 35.98 23.80 -14.13
C ARG A 300 35.80 22.83 -12.96
N ILE A 301 35.09 23.25 -11.90
CA ILE A 301 34.75 22.40 -10.75
C ILE A 301 33.94 21.18 -11.21
N VAL A 302 32.95 21.38 -12.09
CA VAL A 302 32.18 20.26 -12.68
C VAL A 302 33.07 19.32 -13.48
N GLY A 303 34.03 19.83 -14.25
CA GLY A 303 35.01 19.01 -14.97
C GLY A 303 35.80 18.10 -14.04
N HIS A 304 36.23 18.61 -12.87
CA HIS A 304 36.89 17.80 -11.83
C HIS A 304 35.96 16.77 -11.21
N LEU A 305 34.70 17.12 -10.93
CA LEU A 305 33.70 16.18 -10.43
C LEU A 305 33.41 15.06 -11.45
N ASN A 306 33.29 15.39 -12.73
CA ASN A 306 33.10 14.43 -13.83
C ASN A 306 34.29 13.46 -13.91
N ALA A 307 35.52 13.96 -13.83
CA ALA A 307 36.72 13.14 -13.82
C ALA A 307 36.78 12.19 -12.60
N LYS A 308 36.38 12.68 -11.42
CA LYS A 308 36.35 11.90 -10.17
C LYS A 308 35.28 10.81 -10.17
N LEU A 309 34.11 11.08 -10.75
CA LEU A 309 32.97 10.16 -10.76
C LEU A 309 32.99 9.21 -11.97
N GLY A 310 33.70 9.58 -13.04
CA GLY A 310 33.86 8.78 -14.26
C GLY A 310 32.73 8.93 -15.27
N PHE A 311 31.84 9.91 -15.11
CA PHE A 311 30.73 10.19 -16.03
C PHE A 311 30.30 11.66 -15.93
N ASP A 312 29.53 12.14 -16.90
CA ASP A 312 29.05 13.52 -16.92
C ASP A 312 27.83 13.72 -16.00
N ILE A 313 28.06 14.37 -14.85
CA ILE A 313 27.06 14.60 -13.81
C ILE A 313 25.89 15.48 -14.25
N LEU A 314 26.04 16.24 -15.33
CA LEU A 314 24.99 17.11 -15.87
C LEU A 314 24.06 16.38 -16.86
N SER A 315 24.46 15.19 -17.33
CA SER A 315 23.74 14.43 -18.35
C SER A 315 22.94 13.24 -17.83
N VAL A 316 23.15 12.85 -16.56
CA VAL A 316 22.54 11.64 -15.98
C VAL A 316 21.02 11.76 -16.01
N SER A 317 20.39 10.86 -16.77
CA SER A 317 18.95 10.78 -16.88
C SER A 317 18.38 9.69 -15.96
N GLN A 318 17.06 9.70 -15.80
CA GLN A 318 16.38 8.61 -15.10
C GLN A 318 16.66 7.26 -15.79
N ASN A 319 16.77 7.21 -17.12
CA ASN A 319 17.02 5.98 -17.88
C ASN A 319 18.40 5.37 -17.57
N ASP A 320 19.41 6.20 -17.26
CA ASP A 320 20.75 5.73 -16.94
C ASP A 320 20.78 4.93 -15.64
N ILE A 321 20.04 5.40 -14.63
CA ILE A 321 19.84 4.72 -13.34
C ILE A 321 19.02 3.42 -13.54
N LEU A 322 18.16 3.41 -14.56
CA LEU A 322 17.29 2.29 -14.88
C LEU A 322 18.01 1.18 -15.64
N ASN A 323 19.20 1.44 -16.19
CA ASN A 323 19.95 0.46 -16.96
C ASN A 323 20.40 -0.71 -16.08
N SER A 324 19.83 -1.90 -16.35
CA SER A 324 20.12 -3.15 -15.65
C SER A 324 21.51 -3.71 -15.95
N ASP A 325 22.14 -3.29 -17.06
CA ASP A 325 23.45 -3.77 -17.49
C ASP A 325 24.61 -3.18 -16.67
N LYS A 326 24.34 -2.14 -15.87
CA LYS A 326 25.33 -1.49 -15.00
C LYS A 326 25.37 -2.19 -13.64
N SER A 327 26.55 -2.36 -13.05
CA SER A 327 26.69 -2.94 -11.71
C SER A 327 26.06 -2.10 -10.61
N PHE A 328 25.76 -2.72 -9.46
CA PHE A 328 25.23 -2.02 -8.28
C PHE A 328 25.99 -0.72 -7.95
N HIS A 329 27.32 -0.78 -7.94
CA HIS A 329 28.18 0.33 -7.56
C HIS A 329 28.04 1.54 -8.51
N VAL A 330 27.85 1.30 -9.81
CA VAL A 330 27.60 2.36 -10.79
C VAL A 330 26.20 2.93 -10.60
N ARG A 331 25.18 2.07 -10.43
CA ARG A 331 23.78 2.48 -10.22
C ARG A 331 23.63 3.36 -8.98
N VAL A 332 24.34 3.07 -7.90
CA VAL A 332 24.33 3.89 -6.67
C VAL A 332 24.90 5.29 -6.92
N LYS A 333 26.03 5.40 -7.62
CA LYS A 333 26.65 6.69 -7.96
C LYS A 333 25.75 7.52 -8.87
N GLU A 334 25.22 6.92 -9.93
CA GLU A 334 24.29 7.60 -10.85
C GLU A 334 22.98 8.00 -10.15
N GLY A 335 22.45 7.14 -9.28
CA GLY A 335 21.28 7.43 -8.46
C GLY A 335 21.50 8.60 -7.51
N PHE A 336 22.69 8.68 -6.89
CA PHE A 336 23.10 9.83 -6.09
C PHE A 336 23.20 11.10 -6.94
N VAL A 337 23.87 11.04 -8.09
CA VAL A 337 23.99 12.20 -9.00
C VAL A 337 22.63 12.70 -9.47
N TYR A 338 21.74 11.81 -9.90
CA TYR A 338 20.38 12.20 -10.30
C TYR A 338 19.60 12.89 -9.16
N LYS A 339 19.71 12.37 -7.93
CA LYS A 339 19.00 12.93 -6.78
C LYS A 339 19.59 14.25 -6.28
N TYR A 340 20.92 14.39 -6.31
CA TYR A 340 21.63 15.48 -5.62
C TYR A 340 22.29 16.49 -6.58
N CYS A 341 22.77 16.08 -7.75
CA CYS A 341 23.43 16.97 -8.73
C CYS A 341 22.48 17.73 -9.65
N THR A 342 21.18 17.42 -9.68
CA THR A 342 20.19 18.25 -10.41
C THR A 342 20.23 19.72 -9.96
N LYS A 343 20.58 19.97 -8.69
CA LYS A 343 20.83 21.33 -8.15
C LYS A 343 21.98 22.04 -8.85
N ILE A 344 23.09 21.34 -9.10
CA ILE A 344 24.26 21.88 -9.79
C ILE A 344 23.87 22.34 -11.20
N LEU A 345 23.12 21.51 -11.92
CA LEU A 345 22.59 21.86 -13.24
C LEU A 345 21.69 23.10 -13.18
N TYR A 346 20.80 23.22 -12.18
CA TYR A 346 19.97 24.40 -12.00
C TYR A 346 20.80 25.67 -11.76
N PHE A 347 21.85 25.61 -10.95
CA PHE A 347 22.73 26.77 -10.73
C PHE A 347 23.46 27.19 -12.00
N ILE A 348 23.96 26.24 -12.79
CA ILE A 348 24.63 26.53 -14.07
C ILE A 348 23.65 27.18 -15.05
N ASN A 349 22.47 26.59 -15.22
CA ASN A 349 21.43 27.13 -16.09
C ASN A 349 20.98 28.53 -15.68
N GLU A 350 20.91 28.80 -14.37
CA GLU A 350 20.55 30.12 -13.85
C GLU A 350 21.65 31.15 -14.17
N ILE A 351 22.93 30.84 -13.94
CA ILE A 351 24.03 31.75 -14.34
C ILE A 351 24.04 31.98 -15.86
N GLU A 352 23.82 30.94 -16.66
CA GLU A 352 23.71 31.09 -18.12
C GLU A 352 22.53 31.98 -18.53
N ALA A 353 21.40 31.90 -17.81
CA ALA A 353 20.26 32.78 -18.03
C ALA A 353 20.57 34.24 -17.65
N LEU A 354 21.22 34.47 -16.50
CA LEU A 354 21.64 35.80 -16.06
C LEU A 354 22.66 36.41 -17.05
N MET A 355 23.60 35.61 -17.54
CA MET A 355 24.58 36.01 -18.55
C MET A 355 23.92 36.40 -19.89
N LYS A 356 22.84 35.71 -20.28
CA LYS A 356 22.03 36.04 -21.47
C LYS A 356 21.13 37.26 -21.28
N GLY A 357 21.21 37.95 -20.13
CA GLY A 357 20.44 39.16 -19.84
C GLY A 357 19.01 38.90 -19.36
N VAL A 358 18.68 37.67 -18.93
CA VAL A 358 17.37 37.39 -18.32
C VAL A 358 17.31 38.11 -16.98
N ASN A 359 16.63 39.25 -16.93
CA ASN A 359 16.53 40.07 -15.72
C ASN A 359 15.47 39.48 -14.78
N PRO A 360 15.83 39.01 -13.56
CA PRO A 360 14.85 38.50 -12.60
C PRO A 360 13.71 39.48 -12.31
N LYS A 361 13.96 40.80 -12.36
CA LYS A 361 12.93 41.85 -12.12
C LYS A 361 11.76 41.80 -13.10
N GLN A 362 11.94 41.23 -14.29
CA GLN A 362 10.90 41.16 -15.31
C GLN A 362 9.95 39.97 -15.11
N LEU A 363 10.26 39.07 -14.17
CA LEU A 363 9.43 37.92 -13.81
C LEU A 363 8.37 38.34 -12.78
N SER A 364 7.31 37.53 -12.62
CA SER A 364 6.37 37.70 -11.49
C SER A 364 7.08 37.48 -10.15
N GLU A 365 6.60 38.09 -9.07
CA GLU A 365 7.24 37.97 -7.74
C GLU A 365 7.36 36.51 -7.26
N PHE A 366 6.41 35.66 -7.64
CA PHE A 366 6.44 34.24 -7.33
C PHE A 366 7.53 33.49 -8.13
N GLU A 367 7.70 33.80 -9.42
CA GLU A 367 8.77 33.20 -10.22
C GLU A 367 10.16 33.73 -9.80
N GLN A 368 10.24 34.99 -9.35
CA GLN A 368 11.44 35.53 -8.70
C GLN A 368 11.77 34.76 -7.41
N ALA A 369 10.78 34.53 -6.55
CA ALA A 369 10.94 33.74 -5.33
C ALA A 369 11.46 32.34 -5.64
N LYS A 370 10.89 31.65 -6.64
CA LYS A 370 11.34 30.33 -7.07
C LYS A 370 12.80 30.31 -7.52
N ARG A 371 13.22 31.32 -8.29
CA ARG A 371 14.62 31.43 -8.74
C ARG A 371 15.60 31.69 -7.60
N LEU A 372 15.22 32.52 -6.63
CA LEU A 372 15.99 32.74 -5.40
C LEU A 372 15.97 31.49 -4.48
N MET A 373 14.97 30.61 -4.63
CA MET A 373 14.81 29.38 -3.86
C MET A 373 15.63 28.19 -4.41
N ILE A 374 16.29 28.27 -5.58
CA ILE A 374 16.92 27.10 -6.24
C ILE A 374 17.85 26.29 -5.29
N GLY A 375 18.48 26.94 -4.31
CA GLY A 375 19.29 26.28 -3.26
C GLY A 375 18.58 25.75 -2.01
N THR A 376 17.31 26.10 -1.77
CA THR A 376 16.51 25.65 -0.60
C THR A 376 15.42 24.63 -0.98
N ILE A 377 15.42 24.16 -2.23
CA ILE A 377 14.60 23.03 -2.65
C ILE A 377 15.16 21.74 -2.04
N THR A 378 14.38 21.13 -1.16
CA THR A 378 14.63 19.76 -0.69
C THR A 378 14.04 18.78 -1.69
N GLY A 379 14.82 17.80 -2.13
CA GLY A 379 14.32 16.77 -3.06
C GLY A 379 13.20 15.94 -2.41
N LYS A 380 12.26 15.45 -3.22
CA LYS A 380 11.09 14.67 -2.75
C LYS A 380 11.48 13.50 -1.83
N HIS A 381 12.60 12.83 -2.08
CA HIS A 381 13.08 11.71 -1.26
C HIS A 381 13.60 12.18 0.10
N LEU A 382 14.38 13.27 0.14
CA LEU A 382 14.84 13.87 1.40
C LEU A 382 13.65 14.38 2.23
N GLN A 383 12.65 14.98 1.59
CA GLN A 383 11.40 15.38 2.25
C GLN A 383 10.68 14.20 2.91
N LYS A 384 10.57 13.07 2.19
CA LYS A 384 9.99 11.85 2.76
C LYS A 384 10.83 11.29 3.89
N ALA A 385 12.16 11.33 3.78
CA ALA A 385 13.08 10.84 4.81
C ALA A 385 12.99 11.68 6.10
N LEU A 386 12.89 13.00 5.98
CA LEU A 386 12.71 13.89 7.13
C LEU A 386 11.37 13.64 7.84
N ALA A 387 10.33 13.24 7.10
CA ALA A 387 8.98 12.99 7.62
C ALA A 387 8.86 11.72 8.50
N LEU A 388 9.89 10.86 8.49
CA LEU A 388 9.89 9.57 9.16
C LEU A 388 9.93 9.74 10.68
N LYS A 389 9.15 8.94 11.40
CA LYS A 389 9.03 8.99 12.87
C LYS A 389 9.71 7.82 13.57
N GLY A 390 9.96 6.71 12.88
CA GLY A 390 10.57 5.52 13.43
C GLY A 390 12.10 5.55 13.34
N ILE A 391 12.66 5.38 12.14
CA ILE A 391 14.12 5.44 11.93
C ILE A 391 14.49 6.85 11.45
N THR A 392 15.25 7.60 12.25
CA THR A 392 15.77 8.91 11.82
C THR A 392 16.97 8.74 10.88
N ILE A 393 17.39 9.82 10.21
CA ILE A 393 18.57 9.79 9.34
C ILE A 393 19.83 9.46 10.15
N GLU A 394 19.94 9.99 11.37
CA GLU A 394 21.08 9.74 12.27
C GLU A 394 21.15 8.26 12.68
N GLU A 395 20.02 7.68 13.08
CA GLU A 395 19.93 6.26 13.42
C GLU A 395 20.27 5.38 12.21
N PHE A 396 19.79 5.76 11.02
CA PHE A 396 20.16 5.08 9.78
C PHE A 396 21.68 5.15 9.50
N GLN A 397 22.36 6.28 9.76
CA GLN A 397 23.82 6.36 9.59
C GLN A 397 24.55 5.40 10.54
N ILE A 398 24.06 5.22 11.77
CA ILE A 398 24.62 4.23 12.72
C ILE A 398 24.45 2.81 12.16
N ILE A 399 23.23 2.44 11.75
CA ILE A 399 22.94 1.13 11.14
C ILE A 399 23.81 0.89 9.90
N LYS A 400 24.01 1.93 9.09
CA LYS A 400 24.88 1.87 7.90
C LYS A 400 26.33 1.57 8.26
N GLN A 401 26.87 2.25 9.27
CA GLN A 401 28.27 2.05 9.67
C GLN A 401 28.49 0.68 10.33
N GLU A 402 27.54 0.22 11.14
CA GLU A 402 27.52 -1.14 11.67
C GLU A 402 27.60 -2.17 10.53
N PHE A 403 26.78 -1.99 9.49
CA PHE A 403 26.77 -2.86 8.33
C PHE A 403 28.10 -2.87 7.56
N ILE A 404 28.71 -1.71 7.31
CA ILE A 404 30.02 -1.63 6.65
C ILE A 404 31.06 -2.42 7.46
N ASN A 405 31.04 -2.28 8.78
CA ASN A 405 31.95 -3.02 9.66
C ASN A 405 31.69 -4.53 9.64
N ILE A 406 30.43 -4.95 9.62
CA ILE A 406 30.05 -6.37 9.48
C ILE A 406 30.58 -6.93 8.17
N VAL A 407 30.37 -6.22 7.05
CA VAL A 407 30.84 -6.65 5.73
C VAL A 407 32.37 -6.79 5.71
N LYS A 408 33.11 -5.81 6.23
CA LYS A 408 34.59 -5.85 6.31
C LYS A 408 35.13 -7.03 7.12
N ASN A 409 34.43 -7.40 8.18
CA ASN A 409 34.85 -8.46 9.10
C ASN A 409 34.35 -9.86 8.67
N THR A 410 33.50 -9.94 7.66
CA THR A 410 32.95 -11.22 7.17
C THR A 410 33.94 -11.86 6.20
N GLN A 411 34.36 -13.09 6.49
CA GLN A 411 35.23 -13.85 5.60
C GLN A 411 34.38 -14.70 4.64
N PHE A 412 34.43 -14.36 3.35
CA PHE A 412 33.75 -15.14 2.32
C PHE A 412 34.55 -16.39 1.95
N ASN A 413 33.87 -17.54 1.90
CA ASN A 413 34.47 -18.78 1.41
C ASN A 413 34.41 -18.83 -0.12
N GLN A 414 35.57 -18.75 -0.78
CA GLN A 414 35.68 -18.76 -2.24
C GLN A 414 35.13 -20.04 -2.90
N GLN A 415 35.10 -21.16 -2.17
CA GLN A 415 34.53 -22.41 -2.70
C GLN A 415 33.02 -22.34 -2.89
N ASN A 416 32.34 -21.38 -2.26
CA ASN A 416 30.89 -21.20 -2.29
C ASN A 416 30.45 -20.20 -3.37
N ASP A 417 31.38 -19.64 -4.16
CA ASP A 417 31.13 -18.58 -5.14
C ASP A 417 30.25 -19.00 -6.32
N GLN A 418 30.10 -20.31 -6.58
CA GLN A 418 29.24 -20.82 -7.66
C GLN A 418 27.81 -21.19 -7.22
N GLY A 419 27.48 -21.04 -5.93
CA GLY A 419 26.24 -21.60 -5.36
C GLY A 419 24.98 -20.75 -5.55
N GLN A 420 25.09 -19.45 -5.82
CA GLN A 420 23.94 -18.54 -5.91
C GLN A 420 23.60 -18.16 -7.35
N GLU A 421 22.34 -18.40 -7.70
CA GLU A 421 21.78 -17.99 -8.98
C GLU A 421 21.69 -16.45 -9.07
N ARG A 422 21.98 -15.93 -10.25
CA ARG A 422 22.03 -14.48 -10.52
C ARG A 422 20.66 -13.96 -10.92
N SER A 423 20.39 -12.68 -10.62
CA SER A 423 19.21 -11.99 -11.13
C SER A 423 19.16 -12.06 -12.65
N VAL A 424 18.01 -12.42 -13.21
CA VAL A 424 17.80 -12.42 -14.67
C VAL A 424 17.85 -11.00 -15.27
N ILE A 425 17.78 -9.97 -14.42
CA ILE A 425 17.80 -8.56 -14.82
C ILE A 425 19.21 -8.00 -14.71
N THR A 426 19.79 -8.01 -13.51
CA THR A 426 21.10 -7.35 -13.25
C THR A 426 22.30 -8.26 -13.48
N LEU A 427 22.09 -9.57 -13.65
CA LEU A 427 23.15 -10.58 -13.81
C LEU A 427 24.14 -10.62 -12.63
N GLU A 428 23.75 -10.07 -11.48
CA GLU A 428 24.47 -10.10 -10.20
C GLU A 428 23.71 -11.03 -9.24
N ASN A 429 24.41 -11.68 -8.31
CA ASN A 429 23.82 -12.32 -7.12
C ASN A 429 24.22 -11.55 -5.84
N PHE A 430 23.71 -11.99 -4.69
CA PHE A 430 23.95 -11.30 -3.42
C PHE A 430 25.43 -11.28 -3.02
N ARG A 431 26.18 -12.34 -3.33
CA ARG A 431 27.64 -12.41 -3.12
C ARG A 431 28.41 -11.47 -4.03
N ASP A 432 28.04 -11.39 -5.32
CA ASP A 432 28.71 -10.53 -6.31
C ASP A 432 28.76 -9.07 -5.83
N ILE A 433 27.69 -8.59 -5.19
CA ILE A 433 27.59 -7.22 -4.64
C ILE A 433 28.47 -7.00 -3.40
N LEU A 434 28.62 -8.03 -2.56
CA LEU A 434 29.27 -7.92 -1.25
C LEU A 434 30.78 -8.23 -1.29
N ARG A 435 31.26 -8.84 -2.38
CA ARG A 435 32.61 -9.40 -2.50
C ARG A 435 33.70 -8.34 -2.47
N ASP A 436 33.51 -7.23 -3.18
CA ASP A 436 34.47 -6.12 -3.16
C ASP A 436 34.14 -5.19 -1.99
N HIS A 437 34.76 -5.47 -0.84
CA HIS A 437 34.56 -4.67 0.37
C HIS A 437 34.91 -3.19 0.17
N ALA A 438 35.92 -2.87 -0.64
CA ALA A 438 36.36 -1.50 -0.87
C ALA A 438 35.34 -0.75 -1.75
N GLN A 439 34.86 -1.41 -2.81
CA GLN A 439 33.83 -0.84 -3.69
C GLN A 439 32.48 -0.74 -2.97
N MET A 440 32.16 -1.68 -2.09
CA MET A 440 30.96 -1.67 -1.26
C MET A 440 31.00 -0.50 -0.27
N GLU A 441 32.08 -0.33 0.50
CA GLU A 441 32.26 0.81 1.40
C GLU A 441 32.16 2.14 0.65
N GLU A 442 32.82 2.26 -0.50
CA GLU A 442 32.76 3.45 -1.34
C GLU A 442 31.33 3.73 -1.82
N SER A 443 30.58 2.70 -2.22
CA SER A 443 29.19 2.85 -2.66
C SER A 443 28.27 3.31 -1.53
N MET A 444 28.47 2.81 -0.30
CA MET A 444 27.66 3.21 0.85
C MET A 444 27.85 4.69 1.25
N LYS A 445 28.91 5.38 0.79
CA LYS A 445 29.10 6.84 1.01
C LYS A 445 28.05 7.69 0.28
N TYR A 446 27.55 7.18 -0.85
CA TYR A 446 26.54 7.83 -1.67
C TYR A 446 25.10 7.56 -1.19
N ILE A 447 24.93 6.68 -0.20
CA ILE A 447 23.62 6.38 0.41
C ILE A 447 23.44 7.25 1.67
N LYS A 448 22.57 8.26 1.58
CA LYS A 448 22.36 9.26 2.64
C LYS A 448 21.17 8.97 3.54
N SER A 449 20.18 8.22 3.06
CA SER A 449 18.97 7.87 3.81
C SER A 449 18.55 6.41 3.60
N GLN A 450 17.67 5.93 4.46
CA GLN A 450 16.99 4.63 4.34
C GLN A 450 16.21 4.51 3.02
N TYR A 451 15.62 5.60 2.51
CA TYR A 451 14.97 5.60 1.19
C TYR A 451 15.97 5.37 0.08
N ASP A 452 17.12 6.04 0.13
CA ASP A 452 18.19 5.81 -0.85
C ASP A 452 18.67 4.36 -0.78
N PHE A 453 18.79 3.81 0.42
CA PHE A 453 19.21 2.43 0.61
C PHE A 453 18.24 1.44 -0.02
N VAL A 454 16.95 1.49 0.32
CA VAL A 454 15.99 0.51 -0.20
C VAL A 454 15.81 0.60 -1.72
N GLU A 455 15.93 1.80 -2.31
CA GLU A 455 15.82 2.01 -3.75
C GLU A 455 17.06 1.56 -4.53
N THR A 456 18.25 1.61 -3.92
CA THR A 456 19.52 1.38 -4.62
C THR A 456 20.19 0.07 -4.28
N PHE A 457 20.06 -0.42 -3.05
CA PHE A 457 20.65 -1.69 -2.62
C PHE A 457 19.78 -2.86 -3.08
N PRO A 458 20.27 -3.70 -4.01
CA PRO A 458 19.48 -4.77 -4.58
C PRO A 458 19.39 -5.95 -3.59
N LEU A 459 18.18 -6.22 -3.11
CA LEU A 459 17.82 -7.49 -2.53
C LEU A 459 17.56 -8.48 -3.66
N ILE A 460 18.35 -9.54 -3.74
CA ILE A 460 18.23 -10.55 -4.80
C ILE A 460 17.64 -11.82 -4.21
N GLY A 461 16.67 -12.40 -4.92
CA GLY A 461 16.03 -13.62 -4.46
C GLY A 461 14.91 -14.09 -5.38
N GLN A 462 14.19 -15.09 -4.88
CA GLN A 462 13.04 -15.69 -5.53
C GLN A 462 11.91 -14.66 -5.68
N GLY A 463 11.51 -14.38 -6.92
CA GLY A 463 10.37 -13.57 -7.25
C GLY A 463 9.08 -14.27 -6.84
N ILE A 464 8.26 -13.58 -6.05
CA ILE A 464 6.97 -14.08 -5.57
C ILE A 464 5.86 -13.04 -5.71
N LYS A 465 4.63 -13.53 -5.83
CA LYS A 465 3.43 -12.71 -5.72
C LYS A 465 2.87 -12.81 -4.32
N VAL A 466 2.71 -11.67 -3.66
CA VAL A 466 2.07 -11.56 -2.34
C VAL A 466 0.82 -10.69 -2.39
N LYS A 467 -0.17 -11.03 -1.56
CA LYS A 467 -1.32 -10.18 -1.21
C LYS A 467 -1.04 -9.55 0.13
N ARG A 468 -0.98 -8.21 0.16
CA ARG A 468 -0.85 -7.42 1.38
C ARG A 468 -2.25 -7.08 1.88
N LEU A 469 -2.69 -7.70 2.97
CA LEU A 469 -4.00 -7.42 3.58
C LEU A 469 -3.98 -6.09 4.34
N GLU A 470 -5.16 -5.57 4.69
CA GLU A 470 -5.27 -4.37 5.53
C GLU A 470 -4.50 -4.56 6.85
N GLY A 471 -3.74 -3.54 7.26
CA GLY A 471 -2.87 -3.60 8.44
C GLY A 471 -1.49 -4.24 8.21
N SER A 472 -1.19 -4.80 7.02
CA SER A 472 0.12 -5.41 6.74
C SER A 472 1.31 -4.42 6.77
N GLN A 473 1.04 -3.13 6.62
CA GLN A 473 2.03 -2.07 6.80
C GLN A 473 2.58 -1.97 8.24
N VAL A 474 1.84 -2.52 9.20
CA VAL A 474 2.21 -2.54 10.62
C VAL A 474 2.49 -3.97 11.08
N ASN A 475 1.70 -4.96 10.63
CA ASN A 475 1.87 -6.37 10.98
C ASN A 475 2.33 -7.24 9.78
N PRO A 476 3.59 -7.68 9.71
CA PRO A 476 4.10 -8.47 8.59
C PRO A 476 3.41 -9.85 8.47
N TRP A 477 2.84 -10.36 9.56
CA TRP A 477 2.07 -11.60 9.59
C TRP A 477 0.69 -11.49 8.91
N LEU A 478 0.35 -10.38 8.27
CA LEU A 478 -0.85 -10.22 7.43
C LEU A 478 -0.55 -10.33 5.92
N VAL A 479 0.71 -10.55 5.53
CA VAL A 479 1.09 -10.80 4.14
C VAL A 479 0.82 -12.25 3.75
N ASN A 480 0.15 -12.49 2.62
CA ASN A 480 -0.14 -13.82 2.09
C ASN A 480 0.64 -14.06 0.78
N VAL A 481 1.25 -15.24 0.60
CA VAL A 481 1.94 -15.60 -0.65
C VAL A 481 0.95 -16.30 -1.58
N ILE A 482 0.79 -15.77 -2.80
CA ILE A 482 -0.15 -16.25 -3.81
C ILE A 482 0.53 -17.12 -4.87
N ASN A 483 1.77 -16.81 -5.23
CA ASN A 483 2.48 -17.49 -6.30
C ASN A 483 4.00 -17.36 -6.21
N PHE A 484 4.71 -18.30 -6.83
CA PHE A 484 6.15 -18.28 -7.06
C PHE A 484 6.45 -18.20 -8.56
N ALA A 485 7.42 -17.37 -8.94
CA ALA A 485 7.99 -17.41 -10.28
C ALA A 485 8.77 -18.73 -10.48
N LYS A 486 8.51 -19.45 -11.58
CA LYS A 486 9.09 -20.77 -11.85
C LYS A 486 10.20 -20.69 -12.90
N GLN A 487 10.07 -19.83 -13.91
CA GLN A 487 11.08 -19.72 -14.97
C GLN A 487 12.08 -18.61 -14.68
N ASN A 488 11.62 -17.36 -14.58
CA ASN A 488 12.47 -16.20 -14.33
C ASN A 488 12.53 -15.92 -12.83
N LYS A 489 12.98 -16.94 -12.10
CA LYS A 489 12.70 -17.06 -10.68
C LYS A 489 13.54 -16.12 -9.81
N VAL A 490 14.78 -15.80 -10.19
CA VAL A 490 15.64 -14.88 -9.42
C VAL A 490 15.62 -13.49 -10.03
N ILE A 491 15.19 -12.50 -9.24
CA ILE A 491 15.14 -11.09 -9.62
C ILE A 491 15.65 -10.20 -8.48
N ASP A 492 15.95 -8.94 -8.78
CA ASP A 492 16.40 -7.95 -7.80
C ASP A 492 15.29 -6.96 -7.39
N SER A 493 15.35 -6.47 -6.16
CA SER A 493 14.40 -5.48 -5.64
C SER A 493 14.50 -4.13 -6.32
N GLY A 494 15.66 -3.77 -6.88
CA GLY A 494 15.84 -2.51 -7.60
C GLY A 494 14.86 -2.44 -8.77
N TYR A 495 14.81 -3.48 -9.59
CA TYR A 495 13.87 -3.62 -10.70
C TYR A 495 12.40 -3.64 -10.23
N LEU A 496 12.12 -4.28 -9.09
CA LEU A 496 10.78 -4.34 -8.50
C LEU A 496 10.26 -2.97 -8.07
N ILE A 497 11.07 -2.21 -7.33
CA ILE A 497 10.71 -0.89 -6.80
C ILE A 497 10.48 0.10 -7.94
N LYS A 498 11.33 0.04 -8.97
CA LYS A 498 11.21 0.87 -10.19
C LYS A 498 9.87 0.67 -10.90
N ASN A 499 9.36 -0.56 -10.92
CA ASN A 499 8.07 -0.89 -11.54
C ASN A 499 6.89 -0.81 -10.54
N ASN A 500 7.01 0.00 -9.48
CA ASN A 500 5.97 0.17 -8.45
C ASN A 500 5.47 -1.17 -7.87
N PHE A 501 6.37 -2.14 -7.71
CA PHE A 501 6.05 -3.51 -7.25
C PHE A 501 5.04 -4.25 -8.16
N GLN A 502 5.06 -3.98 -9.47
CA GLN A 502 4.21 -4.67 -10.44
C GLN A 502 5.07 -5.11 -11.63
N ILE A 503 5.66 -6.29 -11.53
CA ILE A 503 6.38 -6.92 -12.64
C ILE A 503 5.51 -8.00 -13.24
N GLN A 504 5.48 -8.06 -14.58
CA GLN A 504 4.95 -9.18 -15.34
C GLN A 504 6.04 -9.69 -16.28
N LEU A 505 6.53 -10.91 -16.06
CA LEU A 505 7.54 -11.53 -16.91
C LEU A 505 6.89 -12.52 -17.86
N ASN A 506 7.14 -12.36 -19.16
CA ASN A 506 6.65 -13.28 -20.18
C ASN A 506 7.46 -14.58 -20.16
N VAL A 507 6.77 -15.71 -20.05
CA VAL A 507 7.34 -17.05 -19.90
C VAL A 507 7.06 -17.98 -21.10
N GLY A 508 6.78 -17.38 -22.27
CA GLY A 508 6.47 -18.12 -23.51
C GLY A 508 5.12 -18.86 -23.52
N GLY A 509 4.31 -18.77 -22.45
CA GLY A 509 2.95 -19.31 -22.34
C GLY A 509 1.86 -18.22 -22.40
N GLN A 510 0.58 -18.60 -22.20
CA GLN A 510 -0.57 -17.67 -22.25
C GLN A 510 -0.70 -16.72 -21.04
N GLN A 511 -0.03 -17.00 -19.91
CA GLN A 511 -0.08 -16.12 -18.73
C GLN A 511 1.31 -15.71 -18.25
N PRO A 512 1.56 -14.40 -18.02
CA PRO A 512 2.82 -13.92 -17.48
C PRO A 512 2.98 -14.26 -16.00
N GLU A 513 4.23 -14.38 -15.53
CA GLU A 513 4.53 -14.47 -14.11
C GLU A 513 4.45 -13.09 -13.48
N GLU A 514 3.49 -12.89 -12.58
CA GLU A 514 3.33 -11.64 -11.84
C GLU A 514 4.15 -11.66 -10.55
N ILE A 515 4.95 -10.61 -10.32
CA ILE A 515 5.87 -10.53 -9.18
C ILE A 515 5.73 -9.15 -8.52
N ASN A 516 5.61 -9.14 -7.19
CA ASN A 516 5.48 -7.91 -6.39
C ASN A 516 6.26 -7.94 -5.05
N CYS A 517 7.11 -8.96 -4.86
CA CYS A 517 7.94 -9.14 -3.67
C CYS A 517 9.13 -10.06 -4.00
N ILE A 518 10.25 -9.85 -3.29
CA ILE A 518 11.46 -10.69 -3.36
C ILE A 518 11.58 -11.50 -2.07
N LEU A 519 11.80 -12.80 -2.21
CA LEU A 519 12.15 -13.71 -1.13
C LEU A 519 13.58 -14.22 -1.35
N PRO A 520 14.59 -13.66 -0.66
CA PRO A 520 15.91 -14.28 -0.65
C PRO A 520 15.81 -15.69 -0.04
N LEU A 521 16.54 -16.63 -0.63
CA LEU A 521 16.59 -18.02 -0.20
C LEU A 521 18.04 -18.47 -0.32
N PHE A 522 18.54 -19.09 0.75
CA PHE A 522 19.94 -19.46 0.91
C PHE A 522 20.09 -20.96 1.11
N ASN A 523 21.18 -21.51 0.60
CA ASN A 523 21.54 -22.92 0.76
C ASN A 523 22.50 -23.11 1.95
N GLU A 524 22.87 -24.34 2.29
CA GLU A 524 23.81 -24.60 3.39
C GLU A 524 25.21 -24.01 3.18
N THR A 525 25.62 -23.81 1.92
CA THR A 525 26.92 -23.22 1.58
C THR A 525 26.97 -21.71 1.87
N ASP A 526 25.83 -21.06 2.09
CA ASP A 526 25.74 -19.63 2.40
C ASP A 526 25.91 -19.27 3.88
N GLN A 527 26.42 -20.21 4.68
CA GLN A 527 26.61 -20.02 6.12
C GLN A 527 27.56 -18.87 6.48
N ASP A 528 28.55 -18.57 5.63
CA ASP A 528 29.46 -17.43 5.76
C ASP A 528 28.77 -16.07 5.61
N LEU A 529 27.59 -16.00 4.96
CA LEU A 529 26.77 -14.78 4.86
C LEU A 529 26.00 -14.46 6.15
N GLN A 530 26.00 -15.36 7.14
CA GLN A 530 25.22 -15.23 8.37
C GLN A 530 25.37 -13.86 9.08
N PRO A 531 26.58 -13.31 9.31
CA PRO A 531 26.73 -12.03 10.00
C PRO A 531 26.04 -10.88 9.25
N ILE A 532 26.13 -10.90 7.93
CA ILE A 532 25.53 -9.92 7.03
C ILE A 532 24.01 -10.02 7.04
N LEU A 533 23.47 -11.23 6.89
CA LEU A 533 22.03 -11.48 6.83
C LEU A 533 21.32 -11.18 8.16
N ARG A 534 22.04 -11.21 9.28
CA ARG A 534 21.55 -10.84 10.62
C ARG A 534 21.61 -9.35 10.93
N SER A 535 22.26 -8.57 10.07
CA SER A 535 22.43 -7.13 10.30
C SER A 535 21.09 -6.38 10.29
N ARG A 536 21.01 -5.29 11.06
CA ARG A 536 19.82 -4.42 11.13
C ARG A 536 19.43 -3.86 9.76
N ILE A 537 20.41 -3.59 8.89
CA ILE A 537 20.15 -3.03 7.57
C ILE A 537 19.44 -4.02 6.64
N ILE A 538 19.78 -5.32 6.72
CA ILE A 538 19.09 -6.36 5.93
C ILE A 538 17.69 -6.59 6.49
N LYS A 539 17.52 -6.55 7.82
CA LYS A 539 16.19 -6.58 8.44
C LYS A 539 15.32 -5.39 7.96
N LEU A 540 15.89 -4.18 7.87
CA LEU A 540 15.20 -3.00 7.35
C LEU A 540 14.74 -3.21 5.89
N LEU A 541 15.62 -3.76 5.05
CA LEU A 541 15.31 -4.04 3.66
C LEU A 541 14.19 -5.08 3.52
N MET A 542 14.21 -6.12 4.35
CA MET A 542 13.15 -7.13 4.39
C MET A 542 11.83 -6.57 4.93
N THR A 543 11.86 -5.71 5.95
CA THR A 543 10.69 -4.97 6.43
C THR A 543 10.05 -4.17 5.31
N PHE A 544 10.86 -3.38 4.58
CA PHE A 544 10.37 -2.63 3.43
C PHE A 544 9.81 -3.55 2.33
N MET A 545 10.46 -4.67 2.03
CA MET A 545 10.00 -5.59 0.99
C MET A 545 8.64 -6.22 1.31
N VAL A 546 8.42 -6.58 2.57
CA VAL A 546 7.20 -7.23 3.04
C VAL A 546 6.08 -6.20 3.22
N GLN A 547 6.36 -5.10 3.91
CA GLN A 547 5.35 -4.15 4.40
C GLN A 547 5.22 -2.89 3.55
N GLN A 548 6.19 -2.62 2.66
CA GLN A 548 6.30 -1.37 1.88
C GLN A 548 6.36 -0.10 2.75
N ASN A 549 6.85 -0.26 3.97
CA ASN A 549 7.08 0.82 4.91
C ASN A 549 8.56 0.87 5.27
N VAL A 550 9.22 2.00 4.99
CA VAL A 550 10.64 2.21 5.31
C VAL A 550 10.84 2.94 6.66
N ASP A 551 9.73 3.39 7.28
CA ASP A 551 9.75 4.11 8.56
C ASP A 551 10.02 3.15 9.74
N THR A 552 9.72 1.87 9.57
CA THR A 552 9.74 0.88 10.64
C THR A 552 10.82 -0.18 10.42
N LEU A 553 11.29 -0.77 11.52
CA LEU A 553 12.19 -1.93 11.52
C LEU A 553 11.51 -3.06 12.28
N TYR A 554 11.00 -4.04 11.54
CA TYR A 554 10.30 -5.19 12.10
C TYR A 554 11.14 -6.46 11.94
N GLU A 555 11.79 -6.91 13.02
CA GLU A 555 12.77 -8.01 12.97
C GLU A 555 12.23 -9.33 12.40
N GLU A 556 10.94 -9.59 12.63
CA GLU A 556 10.27 -10.82 12.17
C GLU A 556 9.71 -10.72 10.75
N SER A 557 9.89 -9.60 10.02
CA SER A 557 9.33 -9.43 8.67
C SER A 557 9.78 -10.53 7.71
N TYR A 558 11.06 -10.87 7.74
CA TYR A 558 11.61 -11.91 6.88
C TYR A 558 11.12 -13.30 7.31
N LEU A 559 11.08 -13.59 8.61
CA LEU A 559 10.49 -14.83 9.14
C LEU A 559 9.02 -14.99 8.74
N ALA A 560 8.25 -13.91 8.80
CA ALA A 560 6.86 -13.90 8.36
C ALA A 560 6.75 -14.23 6.87
N LEU A 561 7.59 -13.64 6.01
CA LEU A 561 7.60 -13.96 4.59
C LEU A 561 7.98 -15.43 4.33
N LEU A 562 8.99 -15.95 5.02
CA LEU A 562 9.39 -17.37 4.96
C LEU A 562 8.27 -18.29 5.42
N ALA A 563 7.54 -17.94 6.48
CA ALA A 563 6.45 -18.74 7.02
C ALA A 563 5.25 -18.81 6.06
N ASN A 564 4.88 -17.68 5.46
CA ASN A 564 3.80 -17.65 4.46
C ASN A 564 4.22 -18.35 3.16
N SER A 565 5.51 -18.26 2.80
CA SER A 565 6.10 -19.00 1.69
C SER A 565 6.05 -20.51 1.92
N LEU A 566 6.43 -20.97 3.11
CA LEU A 566 6.34 -22.37 3.53
C LEU A 566 4.90 -22.88 3.45
N THR A 567 3.94 -22.08 3.94
CA THR A 567 2.51 -22.42 3.88
C THR A 567 2.04 -22.63 2.44
N TYR A 568 2.45 -21.77 1.52
CA TYR A 568 2.16 -21.92 0.09
C TYR A 568 2.79 -23.20 -0.50
N ILE A 569 4.09 -23.40 -0.29
CA ILE A 569 4.82 -24.56 -0.83
C ILE A 569 4.27 -25.89 -0.31
N LEU A 570 3.80 -25.94 0.95
CA LEU A 570 3.18 -27.14 1.50
C LEU A 570 1.92 -27.57 0.74
N GLN A 571 1.16 -26.62 0.19
CA GLN A 571 -0.07 -26.89 -0.56
C GLN A 571 0.18 -27.33 -2.01
N GLU A 572 1.39 -27.09 -2.54
CA GLU A 572 1.78 -27.51 -3.88
C GLU A 572 1.93 -29.05 -3.96
N PRO A 573 1.68 -29.65 -5.14
CA PRO A 573 1.85 -31.07 -5.34
C PRO A 573 3.31 -31.50 -5.12
N ASP A 574 3.47 -32.74 -4.65
CA ASP A 574 4.79 -33.31 -4.40
C ASP A 574 5.60 -33.34 -5.71
N SER A 575 6.73 -32.65 -5.67
CA SER A 575 7.61 -32.42 -6.82
C SER A 575 9.01 -32.10 -6.32
N GLN A 576 10.02 -32.30 -7.17
CA GLN A 576 11.40 -31.91 -6.85
C GLN A 576 11.48 -30.43 -6.44
N TRP A 577 10.77 -29.56 -7.17
CA TRP A 577 10.67 -28.12 -6.88
C TRP A 577 10.19 -27.85 -5.43
N LYS A 578 9.16 -28.56 -4.97
CA LYS A 578 8.63 -28.44 -3.60
C LYS A 578 9.71 -28.78 -2.57
N PHE A 579 10.39 -29.91 -2.74
CA PHE A 579 11.42 -30.36 -1.80
C PHE A 579 12.63 -29.44 -1.77
N GLU A 580 13.08 -28.95 -2.93
CA GLU A 580 14.17 -27.96 -3.01
C GLU A 580 13.83 -26.67 -2.27
N HIS A 581 12.61 -26.15 -2.42
CA HIS A 581 12.22 -24.91 -1.74
C HIS A 581 12.02 -25.10 -0.23
N LEU A 582 11.54 -26.26 0.21
CA LEU A 582 11.48 -26.60 1.64
C LEU A 582 12.89 -26.62 2.26
N GLU A 583 13.87 -27.16 1.53
CA GLU A 583 15.27 -27.19 1.95
C GLU A 583 15.87 -25.78 2.02
N LEU A 584 15.64 -24.96 0.99
CA LEU A 584 16.08 -23.56 0.97
C LEU A 584 15.47 -22.74 2.11
N ILE A 585 14.17 -22.91 2.41
CA ILE A 585 13.52 -22.25 3.54
C ILE A 585 14.16 -22.69 4.86
N TYR A 586 14.37 -24.00 5.06
CA TYR A 586 15.02 -24.53 6.26
C TYR A 586 16.41 -23.90 6.48
N ASN A 587 17.24 -23.92 5.44
CA ASN A 587 18.60 -23.39 5.50
C ASN A 587 18.63 -21.88 5.71
N THR A 588 17.71 -21.16 5.07
CA THR A 588 17.54 -19.72 5.30
C THR A 588 17.20 -19.42 6.76
N ILE A 589 16.27 -20.16 7.38
CA ILE A 589 15.92 -19.97 8.80
C ILE A 589 17.13 -20.25 9.69
N LYS A 590 17.85 -21.35 9.42
CA LYS A 590 19.05 -21.74 10.17
C LYS A 590 20.12 -20.65 10.11
N ILE A 591 20.41 -20.13 8.92
CA ILE A 591 21.41 -19.08 8.71
C ILE A 591 20.97 -17.78 9.39
N VAL A 592 19.74 -17.31 9.15
CA VAL A 592 19.30 -15.97 9.58
C VAL A 592 18.91 -15.94 11.06
N TYR A 593 18.25 -16.97 11.59
CA TYR A 593 17.56 -16.89 12.88
C TYR A 593 18.11 -17.81 13.98
N SER A 594 18.73 -18.94 13.66
CA SER A 594 19.19 -19.89 14.68
C SER A 594 20.24 -19.28 15.64
N GLY A 595 20.07 -19.45 16.95
CA GLY A 595 20.95 -18.86 17.96
C GLY A 595 20.71 -17.37 18.20
N THR A 596 19.74 -16.73 17.55
CA THR A 596 19.26 -15.41 17.97
C THR A 596 18.32 -15.57 19.17
N LYS A 597 18.48 -14.72 20.19
CA LYS A 597 17.74 -14.85 21.45
C LYS A 597 16.22 -14.92 21.26
N GLN A 598 15.64 -14.00 20.47
CA GLN A 598 14.19 -13.95 20.23
C GLN A 598 13.66 -15.23 19.58
N PHE A 599 14.39 -15.75 18.58
CA PHE A 599 13.99 -16.98 17.90
C PHE A 599 14.10 -18.20 18.83
N GLU A 600 15.21 -18.34 19.56
CA GLU A 600 15.42 -19.44 20.50
C GLU A 600 14.42 -19.41 21.67
N ASP A 601 14.09 -18.23 22.20
CA ASP A 601 13.11 -18.07 23.27
C ASP A 601 11.72 -18.58 22.82
N TYR A 602 11.28 -18.22 21.62
CA TYR A 602 10.00 -18.68 21.08
C TYR A 602 10.04 -20.17 20.67
N LEU A 603 11.14 -20.64 20.07
CA LEU A 603 11.35 -22.05 19.73
C LEU A 603 11.27 -22.93 20.98
N ASN A 604 11.94 -22.54 22.06
CA ASN A 604 11.89 -23.24 23.34
C ASN A 604 10.50 -23.22 23.96
N LYS A 605 9.75 -22.11 23.84
CA LYS A 605 8.34 -22.06 24.25
C LYS A 605 7.48 -23.04 23.45
N ILE A 606 7.64 -23.09 22.12
CA ILE A 606 6.93 -24.04 21.25
C ILE A 606 7.24 -25.48 21.64
N ILE A 607 8.51 -25.83 21.82
CA ILE A 607 8.93 -27.21 22.13
C ILE A 607 8.42 -27.64 23.52
N ASN A 608 8.62 -26.81 24.54
CA ASN A 608 8.37 -27.22 25.93
C ASN A 608 6.93 -26.93 26.41
N LYS A 609 6.26 -25.92 25.84
CA LYS A 609 4.96 -25.41 26.29
C LYS A 609 4.11 -24.92 25.10
N THR A 610 3.89 -25.77 24.09
CA THR A 610 3.12 -25.47 22.87
C THR A 610 1.85 -24.68 23.12
N ASN A 611 1.05 -25.13 24.09
CA ASN A 611 -0.24 -24.51 24.42
C ASN A 611 -0.12 -23.04 24.83
N LEU A 612 0.92 -22.70 25.60
CA LEU A 612 1.19 -21.32 25.99
C LEU A 612 1.72 -20.51 24.81
N ALA A 613 2.59 -21.12 24.00
CA ALA A 613 3.17 -20.47 22.82
C ALA A 613 2.13 -20.14 21.75
N LEU A 614 1.05 -20.93 21.62
CA LEU A 614 -0.07 -20.67 20.71
C LEU A 614 -1.09 -19.68 21.30
N MET A 615 -1.29 -19.69 22.61
CA MET A 615 -2.24 -18.77 23.30
C MET A 615 -1.66 -17.38 23.60
N GLU A 616 -0.35 -17.20 23.48
CA GLU A 616 0.29 -15.91 23.65
C GLU A 616 -0.30 -14.90 22.64
N LYS A 617 -0.65 -13.71 23.13
CA LYS A 617 -1.03 -12.60 22.27
C LYS A 617 0.23 -11.86 21.87
N ASP A 618 0.29 -11.46 20.61
CA ASP A 618 1.36 -10.59 20.17
C ASP A 618 1.24 -9.25 20.93
N GLN A 619 2.28 -8.87 21.68
CA GLN A 619 2.27 -7.69 22.53
C GLN A 619 2.02 -6.40 21.73
N GLU A 620 2.41 -6.40 20.46
CA GLU A 620 2.34 -5.20 19.62
C GLU A 620 0.96 -5.02 18.96
N TYR A 621 0.22 -6.11 18.75
CA TYR A 621 -1.05 -6.09 18.01
C TYR A 621 -2.26 -6.53 18.83
N GLU A 622 -2.06 -7.03 20.05
CA GLU A 622 -3.08 -7.63 20.92
C GLU A 622 -3.89 -8.78 20.27
N GLN A 623 -3.34 -9.35 19.19
CA GLN A 623 -3.95 -10.43 18.41
C GLN A 623 -3.35 -11.78 18.79
N PHE A 624 -4.13 -12.84 18.56
CA PHE A 624 -3.62 -14.21 18.60
C PHE A 624 -2.48 -14.41 17.59
N ILE A 625 -1.50 -15.24 17.95
CA ILE A 625 -0.37 -15.56 17.09
C ILE A 625 -0.82 -16.11 15.74
N SER A 626 -0.14 -15.64 14.69
CA SER A 626 -0.36 -16.10 13.32
C SER A 626 -0.02 -17.59 13.16
N LEU A 627 -0.93 -18.37 12.58
CA LEU A 627 -0.71 -19.82 12.32
C LEU A 627 0.58 -20.12 11.52
N PRO A 628 0.90 -19.38 10.45
CA PRO A 628 2.20 -19.50 9.78
C PRO A 628 3.41 -19.41 10.71
N LYS A 629 3.36 -18.56 11.76
CA LYS A 629 4.45 -18.45 12.75
C LYS A 629 4.67 -19.79 13.43
N ALA A 630 3.63 -20.38 14.00
CA ALA A 630 3.78 -21.65 14.70
C ALA A 630 4.25 -22.79 13.76
N ILE A 631 3.77 -22.82 12.52
CA ILE A 631 4.18 -23.82 11.52
C ILE A 631 5.67 -23.73 11.20
N ILE A 632 6.22 -22.52 10.97
CA ILE A 632 7.64 -22.39 10.63
C ILE A 632 8.56 -22.85 11.77
N TYR A 633 8.17 -22.61 13.03
CA TYR A 633 8.92 -23.10 14.19
C TYR A 633 8.84 -24.62 14.35
N ILE A 634 7.66 -25.23 14.17
CA ILE A 634 7.50 -26.69 14.23
C ILE A 634 8.25 -27.37 13.08
N PHE A 635 8.17 -26.81 11.87
CA PHE A 635 8.94 -27.27 10.72
C PHE A 635 10.45 -27.24 11.00
N TYR A 636 10.96 -26.11 11.51
CA TYR A 636 12.37 -25.96 11.86
C TYR A 636 12.80 -26.92 12.98
N ALA A 637 11.99 -27.06 14.03
CA ALA A 637 12.28 -27.95 15.16
C ALA A 637 12.39 -29.41 14.70
N PHE A 638 11.47 -29.86 13.85
CA PHE A 638 11.48 -31.21 13.30
C PHE A 638 12.72 -31.44 12.43
N ARG A 639 12.96 -30.53 11.48
CA ARG A 639 14.10 -30.61 10.54
C ARG A 639 15.45 -30.56 11.24
N SER A 640 15.55 -29.86 12.36
CA SER A 640 16.77 -29.78 13.18
C SER A 640 16.90 -30.94 14.18
N GLY A 641 15.96 -31.90 14.19
CA GLY A 641 15.99 -33.04 15.12
C GLY A 641 15.69 -32.69 16.58
N LEU A 642 15.12 -31.51 16.85
CA LEU A 642 14.78 -31.06 18.20
C LEU A 642 13.48 -31.68 18.72
N ILE A 643 12.60 -32.14 17.83
CA ILE A 643 11.38 -32.89 18.16
C ILE A 643 11.39 -34.24 17.46
N GLN A 644 10.98 -35.28 18.18
CA GLN A 644 10.89 -36.64 17.65
C GLN A 644 9.58 -36.81 16.85
N ILE A 645 9.54 -37.83 15.99
CA ILE A 645 8.37 -38.18 15.18
C ILE A 645 7.12 -38.40 16.06
N GLN A 646 7.28 -39.00 17.25
CA GLN A 646 6.17 -39.28 18.17
C GLN A 646 5.56 -37.99 18.74
N ASP A 647 6.39 -37.01 19.06
CA ASP A 647 5.93 -35.72 19.59
C ASP A 647 5.34 -34.85 18.47
N PHE A 648 5.82 -35.00 17.23
CA PHE A 648 5.33 -34.25 16.07
C PHE A 648 3.81 -34.32 15.89
N GLU A 649 3.24 -35.52 16.04
CA GLU A 649 1.79 -35.72 15.93
C GLU A 649 1.01 -34.91 16.99
N LYS A 650 1.54 -34.78 18.20
CA LYS A 650 0.95 -33.93 19.25
C LYS A 650 0.95 -32.46 18.84
N TYR A 651 2.07 -31.93 18.35
CA TYR A 651 2.15 -30.53 17.90
C TYR A 651 1.18 -30.23 16.75
N ILE A 652 1.01 -31.17 15.81
CA ILE A 652 0.03 -31.01 14.72
C ILE A 652 -1.40 -30.97 15.25
N LYS A 653 -1.75 -31.83 16.22
CA LYS A 653 -3.08 -31.81 16.86
C LYS A 653 -3.34 -30.47 17.56
N ASP A 654 -2.37 -29.96 18.31
CA ASP A 654 -2.48 -28.65 18.98
C ASP A 654 -2.65 -27.51 17.96
N LEU A 655 -1.92 -27.54 16.84
CA LEU A 655 -2.09 -26.58 15.74
C LEU A 655 -3.48 -26.64 15.11
N ILE A 656 -4.01 -27.84 14.86
CA ILE A 656 -5.35 -28.02 14.29
C ILE A 656 -6.40 -27.43 15.25
N VAL A 657 -6.36 -27.81 16.52
CA VAL A 657 -7.28 -27.30 17.54
C VAL A 657 -7.19 -25.78 17.63
N TYR A 658 -5.98 -25.22 17.64
CA TYR A 658 -5.76 -23.78 17.66
C TYR A 658 -6.32 -23.07 16.43
N SER A 659 -6.12 -23.64 15.23
CA SER A 659 -6.65 -23.07 14.00
C SER A 659 -8.18 -23.00 13.99
N ILE A 660 -8.84 -24.08 14.44
CA ILE A 660 -10.30 -24.13 14.57
C ILE A 660 -10.77 -23.11 15.61
N PHE A 661 -10.03 -22.97 16.72
CA PHE A 661 -10.33 -22.00 17.77
C PHE A 661 -10.26 -20.55 17.29
N ILE A 662 -9.17 -20.12 16.62
CA ILE A 662 -9.04 -18.75 16.09
C ILE A 662 -10.25 -18.42 15.22
N VAL A 663 -10.61 -19.36 14.38
CA VAL A 663 -11.67 -19.22 13.40
C VAL A 663 -13.04 -19.15 14.07
N TYR A 664 -13.31 -20.04 15.02
CA TYR A 664 -14.52 -20.01 15.83
C TYR A 664 -14.64 -18.72 16.64
N SER A 665 -13.54 -18.19 17.18
CA SER A 665 -13.52 -16.94 17.93
C SER A 665 -13.89 -15.72 17.06
N ARG A 666 -13.57 -15.76 15.76
CA ARG A 666 -13.94 -14.72 14.79
C ARG A 666 -15.35 -14.89 14.24
N SER A 667 -15.79 -16.13 14.06
CA SER A 667 -17.11 -16.46 13.51
C SER A 667 -17.77 -17.63 14.26
N PRO A 668 -18.50 -17.36 15.35
CA PRO A 668 -19.20 -18.39 16.13
C PRO A 668 -20.26 -19.15 15.33
N GLN A 669 -20.73 -18.59 14.22
CA GLN A 669 -21.70 -19.22 13.30
C GLN A 669 -21.17 -20.52 12.67
N ILE A 670 -19.85 -20.74 12.68
CA ILE A 670 -19.23 -21.97 12.19
C ILE A 670 -19.74 -23.21 12.93
N LYS A 671 -20.11 -23.07 14.21
CA LYS A 671 -20.76 -24.15 14.99
C LYS A 671 -22.02 -24.70 14.32
N ASN A 672 -22.73 -23.86 13.56
CA ASN A 672 -23.98 -24.24 12.91
C ASN A 672 -23.80 -24.82 11.50
N ASN A 673 -22.61 -24.65 10.91
CA ASN A 673 -22.40 -24.94 9.48
C ASN A 673 -21.28 -25.95 9.21
N CYS A 674 -20.46 -26.28 10.21
CA CYS A 674 -19.27 -27.15 10.07
C CYS A 674 -19.60 -28.63 9.77
N PHE A 675 -20.82 -29.08 10.06
CA PHE A 675 -21.27 -30.44 9.77
C PHE A 675 -22.41 -30.41 8.76
N LYS A 676 -22.31 -31.24 7.72
CA LYS A 676 -23.37 -31.53 6.75
C LYS A 676 -23.86 -32.96 6.97
N THR A 677 -25.17 -33.13 7.04
CA THR A 677 -25.79 -34.45 7.13
C THR A 677 -26.01 -34.99 5.72
N GLN A 678 -25.48 -36.17 5.39
CA GLN A 678 -25.78 -36.85 4.13
C GLN A 678 -26.86 -37.91 4.37
N LEU A 679 -27.92 -37.91 3.55
CA LEU A 679 -28.92 -38.97 3.55
C LEU A 679 -28.32 -40.24 2.97
N SER A 680 -28.69 -41.41 3.52
CA SER A 680 -28.41 -42.69 2.89
C SER A 680 -29.15 -42.79 1.55
N LYS A 681 -28.67 -43.64 0.63
CA LYS A 681 -29.37 -43.88 -0.66
C LYS A 681 -30.82 -44.31 -0.47
N GLU A 682 -31.09 -45.14 0.54
CA GLU A 682 -32.44 -45.58 0.88
C GLU A 682 -33.29 -44.43 1.44
N GLY A 683 -32.71 -43.57 2.28
CA GLY A 683 -33.36 -42.35 2.76
C GLY A 683 -33.70 -41.39 1.61
N GLU A 684 -32.80 -41.22 0.64
CA GLU A 684 -33.07 -40.42 -0.56
C GLU A 684 -34.25 -40.96 -1.38
N ILE A 685 -34.33 -42.29 -1.58
CA ILE A 685 -35.44 -42.93 -2.32
C ILE A 685 -36.77 -42.68 -1.61
N LYS A 686 -36.86 -42.98 -0.31
CA LYS A 686 -38.09 -42.80 0.46
C LYS A 686 -38.52 -41.33 0.52
N GLN A 687 -37.55 -40.43 0.57
CA GLN A 687 -37.81 -38.99 0.51
C GLN A 687 -38.39 -38.56 -0.84
N LYS A 688 -37.87 -39.09 -1.96
CA LYS A 688 -38.44 -38.87 -3.30
C LYS A 688 -39.88 -39.37 -3.35
N GLU A 689 -40.12 -40.60 -2.94
CA GLU A 689 -41.47 -41.20 -2.92
C GLU A 689 -42.47 -40.38 -2.08
N TYR A 690 -42.02 -39.84 -0.94
CA TYR A 690 -42.85 -38.96 -0.12
C TYR A 690 -43.17 -37.64 -0.83
N LEU A 691 -42.15 -36.98 -1.41
CA LEU A 691 -42.32 -35.70 -2.10
C LEU A 691 -43.18 -35.81 -3.36
N GLU A 692 -43.11 -36.93 -4.08
CA GLU A 692 -43.95 -37.21 -5.27
C GLU A 692 -45.45 -37.17 -4.96
N LYS A 693 -45.86 -37.57 -3.75
CA LYS A 693 -47.28 -37.50 -3.32
C LYS A 693 -47.84 -36.07 -3.27
N TYR A 694 -46.97 -35.06 -3.28
CA TYR A 694 -47.37 -33.65 -3.27
C TYR A 694 -47.44 -33.03 -4.66
N PHE A 695 -46.99 -33.72 -5.70
CA PHE A 695 -47.02 -33.20 -7.07
C PHE A 695 -48.45 -32.85 -7.50
N SER A 696 -49.40 -33.73 -7.19
CA SER A 696 -50.83 -33.55 -7.48
C SER A 696 -51.49 -32.42 -6.67
N LYS A 697 -50.83 -31.91 -5.62
CA LYS A 697 -51.33 -30.82 -4.77
C LYS A 697 -50.77 -29.45 -5.18
N CYS A 698 -49.77 -29.41 -6.05
CA CYS A 698 -49.08 -28.18 -6.43
C CYS A 698 -49.66 -27.59 -7.71
N LEU A 699 -50.20 -26.38 -7.62
CA LEU A 699 -50.86 -25.72 -8.74
C LEU A 699 -49.87 -25.22 -9.79
N TYR A 700 -48.72 -24.72 -9.37
CA TYR A 700 -47.63 -24.30 -10.26
C TYR A 700 -46.25 -24.52 -9.62
N LEU A 701 -45.19 -24.36 -10.40
CA LEU A 701 -43.81 -24.68 -10.07
C LEU A 701 -43.31 -23.93 -8.84
N LYS A 702 -43.69 -22.66 -8.68
CA LYS A 702 -43.34 -21.88 -7.50
C LYS A 702 -44.05 -22.40 -6.25
N ASP A 703 -45.31 -22.84 -6.36
CA ASP A 703 -46.00 -23.52 -5.25
C ASP A 703 -45.31 -24.84 -4.91
N PHE A 704 -44.83 -25.57 -5.93
CA PHE A 704 -44.02 -26.77 -5.75
C PHE A 704 -42.69 -26.47 -5.05
N ARG A 705 -41.92 -25.47 -5.48
CA ARG A 705 -40.65 -25.09 -4.82
C ARG A 705 -40.87 -24.69 -3.35
N ASN A 706 -41.92 -23.91 -3.09
CA ASN A 706 -42.28 -23.50 -1.74
C ASN A 706 -42.74 -24.68 -0.88
N SER A 707 -43.56 -25.57 -1.44
CA SER A 707 -44.06 -26.75 -0.74
C SER A 707 -42.94 -27.76 -0.51
N LEU A 708 -42.01 -27.92 -1.44
CA LEU A 708 -40.89 -28.86 -1.34
C LEU A 708 -39.96 -28.50 -0.17
N GLN A 709 -39.67 -27.22 0.07
CA GLN A 709 -38.86 -26.84 1.24
C GLN A 709 -39.60 -27.14 2.56
N LYS A 710 -40.91 -26.88 2.62
CA LYS A 710 -41.73 -27.15 3.82
C LYS A 710 -41.91 -28.65 4.04
N ASN A 711 -42.25 -29.39 3.00
CA ASN A 711 -42.52 -30.82 3.02
C ASN A 711 -41.23 -31.62 3.19
N PHE A 712 -40.08 -31.13 2.74
CA PHE A 712 -38.79 -31.78 3.02
C PHE A 712 -38.47 -31.74 4.52
N LYS A 713 -38.66 -30.58 5.16
CA LYS A 713 -38.51 -30.45 6.62
C LYS A 713 -39.50 -31.35 7.37
N GLN A 714 -40.73 -31.41 6.88
CA GLN A 714 -41.78 -32.24 7.49
C GLN A 714 -41.49 -33.73 7.29
N ALA A 715 -41.06 -34.15 6.10
CA ALA A 715 -40.70 -35.52 5.80
C ALA A 715 -39.54 -36.01 6.67
N ILE A 716 -38.51 -35.18 6.89
CA ILE A 716 -37.42 -35.49 7.83
C ILE A 716 -37.94 -35.68 9.25
N LYS A 717 -38.88 -34.83 9.70
CA LYS A 717 -39.47 -34.91 11.04
C LYS A 717 -40.44 -36.08 11.24
N GLU A 718 -41.21 -36.41 10.21
CA GLU A 718 -42.22 -37.47 10.22
C GLU A 718 -41.61 -38.85 9.96
N SER A 719 -40.47 -38.88 9.28
CA SER A 719 -39.75 -40.12 9.09
C SER A 719 -39.01 -40.53 10.36
N VAL A 720 -39.48 -41.62 10.95
CA VAL A 720 -38.71 -42.53 11.81
C VAL A 720 -37.62 -43.22 10.97
N PHE A 721 -36.74 -42.44 10.35
CA PHE A 721 -35.51 -43.00 9.80
C PHE A 721 -34.54 -43.09 10.97
N GLN A 722 -34.17 -44.32 11.33
CA GLN A 722 -32.80 -44.58 11.76
C GLN A 722 -31.93 -44.13 10.57
N ILE A 723 -31.63 -42.84 10.50
CA ILE A 723 -30.82 -42.32 9.42
C ILE A 723 -29.43 -42.89 9.71
N ASP A 724 -29.04 -43.93 8.96
CA ASP A 724 -27.63 -44.21 8.68
C ASP A 724 -27.09 -43.00 7.91
N SER A 725 -26.97 -41.86 8.59
CA SER A 725 -26.37 -40.64 8.07
C SER A 725 -24.90 -40.68 8.40
N SER A 726 -24.07 -40.79 7.36
CA SER A 726 -22.67 -40.45 7.52
C SER A 726 -22.56 -38.94 7.71
N ILE A 727 -21.96 -38.52 8.82
CA ILE A 727 -21.61 -37.13 9.06
C ILE A 727 -20.49 -36.76 8.10
N LYS A 728 -20.69 -35.70 7.32
CA LYS A 728 -19.60 -35.10 6.54
C LYS A 728 -19.26 -33.74 7.13
N ILE A 729 -17.97 -33.47 7.20
CA ILE A 729 -17.49 -32.14 7.52
C ILE A 729 -17.72 -31.27 6.29
N ASN A 730 -18.07 -30.03 6.51
CA ASN A 730 -18.22 -29.07 5.45
C ASN A 730 -16.83 -28.65 4.96
N ASP A 731 -16.32 -29.30 3.92
CA ASP A 731 -14.99 -29.03 3.34
C ASP A 731 -14.79 -27.55 2.98
N ASP A 732 -15.84 -26.87 2.52
CA ASP A 732 -15.79 -25.44 2.19
C ASP A 732 -15.43 -24.61 3.42
N ILE A 733 -15.97 -24.97 4.58
CA ILE A 733 -15.63 -24.35 5.84
C ILE A 733 -14.22 -24.79 6.20
N LEU A 734 -13.95 -26.09 6.29
CA LEU A 734 -12.65 -26.64 6.70
C LEU A 734 -11.45 -26.03 5.96
N TYR A 735 -11.58 -25.82 4.65
CA TYR A 735 -10.46 -25.40 3.78
C TYR A 735 -10.53 -23.96 3.28
N ASN A 736 -11.68 -23.25 3.37
CA ASN A 736 -11.79 -21.83 2.97
C ASN A 736 -12.12 -20.88 4.13
N ILE A 737 -11.99 -21.35 5.37
CA ILE A 737 -12.31 -20.63 6.61
C ILE A 737 -11.51 -19.31 6.77
N ASP A 738 -10.25 -19.27 6.33
CA ASP A 738 -9.39 -18.09 6.34
C ASP A 738 -8.75 -17.97 4.95
N SER A 739 -9.04 -16.87 4.25
CA SER A 739 -8.49 -16.61 2.91
C SER A 739 -6.95 -16.64 2.84
N LYS A 740 -6.30 -16.54 4.01
CA LYS A 740 -4.84 -16.61 4.14
C LYS A 740 -4.33 -18.01 4.44
N PHE A 741 -5.07 -18.82 5.20
CA PHE A 741 -4.57 -20.06 5.77
C PHE A 741 -5.62 -21.16 5.74
N ASN A 742 -5.26 -22.32 5.19
CA ASN A 742 -6.11 -23.50 5.17
C ASN A 742 -5.51 -24.65 5.98
N LEU A 743 -6.39 -25.49 6.52
CA LEU A 743 -5.99 -26.71 7.24
C LEU A 743 -5.17 -27.68 6.36
N LYS A 744 -5.35 -27.62 5.04
CA LYS A 744 -4.59 -28.39 4.05
C LYS A 744 -3.08 -28.20 4.19
N SER A 745 -2.63 -27.02 4.61
CA SER A 745 -1.20 -26.77 4.87
C SER A 745 -0.66 -27.59 6.04
N ILE A 746 -1.45 -27.74 7.12
CA ILE A 746 -1.11 -28.55 8.29
C ILE A 746 -1.14 -30.03 7.92
N GLU A 747 -2.18 -30.47 7.19
CA GLU A 747 -2.28 -31.84 6.69
C GLU A 747 -1.11 -32.19 5.77
N SER A 748 -0.72 -31.28 4.89
CA SER A 748 0.41 -31.49 3.98
C SER A 748 1.74 -31.58 4.74
N LEU A 749 1.91 -30.79 5.80
CA LEU A 749 3.05 -30.90 6.69
C LEU A 749 3.04 -32.23 7.47
N TYR A 750 1.87 -32.66 7.96
CA TYR A 750 1.67 -33.97 8.61
C TYR A 750 2.06 -35.11 7.66
N GLN A 751 1.56 -35.08 6.42
CA GLN A 751 1.86 -36.08 5.40
C GLN A 751 3.33 -36.05 4.98
N LEU A 752 3.94 -34.87 4.85
CA LEU A 752 5.35 -34.71 4.51
C LEU A 752 6.25 -35.42 5.53
N VAL A 753 5.94 -35.27 6.83
CA VAL A 753 6.74 -35.78 7.94
C VAL A 753 6.44 -37.25 8.26
N LEU A 754 5.16 -37.61 8.41
CA LEU A 754 4.75 -38.94 8.86
C LEU A 754 4.54 -39.94 7.70
N LYS A 755 4.55 -39.46 6.45
CA LYS A 755 4.26 -40.26 5.25
C LYS A 755 2.90 -40.99 5.32
N LYS A 756 1.94 -40.38 6.03
CA LYS A 756 0.58 -40.87 6.21
C LYS A 756 -0.41 -39.74 5.97
N GLN A 757 -1.58 -40.07 5.42
CA GLN A 757 -2.67 -39.09 5.31
C GLN A 757 -3.27 -38.81 6.69
N PHE A 758 -3.71 -37.56 6.88
CA PHE A 758 -4.44 -37.18 8.08
C PHE A 758 -5.85 -37.79 8.04
N ASP A 759 -6.31 -38.37 9.15
CA ASP A 759 -7.67 -38.91 9.22
C ASP A 759 -8.66 -37.76 9.41
N ILE A 760 -9.33 -37.39 8.30
CA ILE A 760 -10.32 -36.31 8.26
C ILE A 760 -11.45 -36.54 9.27
N ASN A 761 -11.76 -37.79 9.64
CA ASN A 761 -12.79 -38.07 10.64
C ASN A 761 -12.42 -37.56 12.03
N GLN A 762 -11.15 -37.28 12.32
CA GLN A 762 -10.74 -36.74 13.61
C GLN A 762 -11.19 -35.29 13.83
N TYR A 763 -11.43 -34.53 12.75
CA TYR A 763 -11.85 -33.14 12.84
C TYR A 763 -13.17 -32.95 13.59
N LYS A 764 -14.11 -33.92 13.54
CA LYS A 764 -15.37 -33.83 14.30
C LYS A 764 -15.12 -33.73 15.81
N TYR A 765 -14.10 -34.44 16.31
CA TYR A 765 -13.72 -34.40 17.72
C TYR A 765 -13.03 -33.06 18.05
N TYR A 766 -12.20 -32.52 17.15
CA TYR A 766 -11.57 -31.21 17.37
C TYR A 766 -12.58 -30.06 17.37
N PHE A 767 -13.55 -30.06 16.46
CA PHE A 767 -14.64 -29.09 16.47
C PHE A 767 -15.46 -29.18 17.76
N ASN A 768 -15.88 -30.40 18.16
CA ASN A 768 -16.59 -30.60 19.42
C ASN A 768 -15.78 -30.10 20.63
N HIS A 769 -14.49 -30.41 20.65
CA HIS A 769 -13.57 -29.95 21.69
C HIS A 769 -13.50 -28.42 21.75
N VAL A 770 -13.34 -27.74 20.62
CA VAL A 770 -13.30 -26.27 20.58
C VAL A 770 -14.64 -25.65 21.00
N PHE A 771 -15.77 -26.22 20.60
CA PHE A 771 -17.09 -25.65 20.89
C PHE A 771 -17.54 -25.80 22.34
N ASN A 772 -16.98 -26.78 23.06
CA ASN A 772 -17.37 -27.11 24.44
C ASN A 772 -16.40 -26.59 25.49
N ASN A 773 -15.26 -26.02 25.09
CA ASN A 773 -14.25 -25.52 26.01
C ASN A 773 -14.05 -24.01 25.83
N ASN A 774 -13.72 -23.33 26.92
CA ASN A 774 -13.35 -21.90 26.86
C ASN A 774 -11.91 -21.72 26.36
N GLN A 775 -11.51 -20.48 26.06
CA GLN A 775 -10.20 -20.16 25.49
C GLN A 775 -9.00 -20.80 26.21
N HIS A 776 -9.00 -20.83 27.55
CA HIS A 776 -7.88 -21.37 28.33
C HIS A 776 -7.85 -22.90 28.37
N GLU A 777 -9.01 -23.52 28.18
CA GLU A 777 -9.21 -24.97 28.26
C GLU A 777 -8.96 -25.68 26.93
N VAL A 778 -9.17 -24.99 25.80
CA VAL A 778 -9.11 -25.58 24.45
C VAL A 778 -7.77 -26.26 24.15
N LEU A 779 -6.64 -25.73 24.61
CA LEU A 779 -5.34 -26.38 24.40
C LEU A 779 -4.84 -27.18 25.61
N THR A 780 -5.44 -27.02 26.79
CA THR A 780 -4.94 -27.67 28.02
C THR A 780 -5.69 -28.95 28.37
N LYS A 781 -6.98 -29.05 28.01
CA LYS A 781 -7.77 -30.26 28.22
C LYS A 781 -7.50 -31.29 27.11
N PRO A 782 -7.43 -32.59 27.44
CA PRO A 782 -7.32 -33.64 26.43
C PRO A 782 -8.59 -33.70 25.58
N ILE A 783 -8.42 -34.10 24.32
CA ILE A 783 -9.51 -34.23 23.35
C ILE A 783 -10.23 -35.54 23.62
N ASP A 784 -11.55 -35.49 23.79
CA ASP A 784 -12.38 -36.68 23.98
C ASP A 784 -12.78 -37.28 22.62
N PHE A 785 -12.05 -38.32 22.20
CA PHE A 785 -12.33 -39.09 20.99
C PHE A 785 -13.49 -40.11 21.15
N THR A 786 -14.13 -40.17 22.32
CA THR A 786 -15.29 -41.03 22.59
C THR A 786 -16.62 -40.26 22.63
N ALA A 787 -16.58 -38.94 22.41
CA ALA A 787 -17.73 -38.04 22.50
C ALA A 787 -18.72 -38.13 21.31
N ASP A 788 -18.88 -39.30 20.68
CA ASP A 788 -19.76 -39.48 19.52
C ASP A 788 -21.21 -39.08 19.83
N ASP A 789 -21.71 -39.40 21.03
CA ASP A 789 -23.05 -38.99 21.47
C ASP A 789 -23.24 -37.47 21.55
N GLN A 790 -22.20 -36.73 21.96
CA GLN A 790 -22.24 -35.26 22.04
C GLN A 790 -22.18 -34.63 20.66
N ILE A 791 -21.31 -35.16 19.79
CA ILE A 791 -21.21 -34.75 18.39
C ILE A 791 -22.55 -34.98 17.68
N ASN A 792 -23.15 -36.16 17.88
CA ASN A 792 -24.46 -36.48 17.31
C ASN A 792 -25.54 -35.48 17.76
N LYS A 793 -25.55 -35.07 19.04
CA LYS A 793 -26.48 -34.03 19.54
C LYS A 793 -26.26 -32.66 18.91
N LEU A 794 -25.02 -32.23 18.71
CA LEU A 794 -24.69 -30.96 18.03
C LEU A 794 -25.22 -30.95 16.59
N ILE A 795 -25.23 -32.12 15.93
CA ILE A 795 -25.65 -32.29 14.55
C ILE A 795 -27.18 -32.32 14.43
N THR A 796 -27.88 -32.95 15.39
CA THR A 796 -29.35 -32.95 15.45
C THR A 796 -29.93 -31.54 15.58
N LEU A 797 -29.17 -30.58 16.13
CA LEU A 797 -29.61 -29.18 16.22
C LEU A 797 -29.48 -28.41 14.88
N ASN A 798 -28.68 -28.91 13.92
CA ASN A 798 -28.37 -28.25 12.65
C ASN A 798 -29.16 -28.81 11.45
N GLU A 799 -30.43 -29.21 11.63
CA GLU A 799 -31.31 -29.84 10.63
C GLU A 799 -31.51 -29.07 9.29
N GLN A 800 -30.84 -27.94 9.09
CA GLN A 800 -31.00 -27.05 7.94
C GLN A 800 -30.00 -27.29 6.79
N GLN A 801 -28.99 -28.16 6.94
CA GLN A 801 -27.91 -28.32 5.95
C GLN A 801 -27.65 -29.76 5.53
N TYR A 802 -28.43 -30.24 4.55
CA TYR A 802 -28.15 -31.51 3.86
C TYR A 802 -27.37 -31.23 2.57
N SER A 803 -26.26 -31.94 2.33
CA SER A 803 -25.40 -31.71 1.16
C SER A 803 -26.07 -32.03 -0.18
N ASN A 804 -27.01 -32.98 -0.20
CA ASN A 804 -27.66 -33.46 -1.43
C ASN A 804 -29.00 -32.77 -1.70
N LEU A 805 -29.36 -31.74 -0.92
CA LEU A 805 -30.66 -31.09 -1.00
C LEU A 805 -30.88 -30.39 -2.33
N ASP A 806 -29.88 -29.68 -2.84
CA ASP A 806 -30.00 -28.92 -4.08
C ASP A 806 -30.06 -29.85 -5.30
N TYR A 807 -29.29 -30.93 -5.28
CA TYR A 807 -29.38 -31.99 -6.28
C TYR A 807 -30.76 -32.67 -6.27
N LEU A 808 -31.26 -33.04 -5.08
CA LEU A 808 -32.58 -33.64 -4.94
C LEU A 808 -33.69 -32.68 -5.37
N ARG A 809 -33.60 -31.40 -5.00
CA ARG A 809 -34.52 -30.33 -5.44
C ARG A 809 -34.59 -30.28 -6.95
N GLN A 810 -33.44 -30.24 -7.62
CA GLN A 810 -33.35 -30.20 -9.07
C GLN A 810 -34.02 -31.42 -9.71
N GLN A 811 -33.69 -32.64 -9.24
CA GLN A 811 -34.31 -33.86 -9.78
C GLN A 811 -35.83 -33.90 -9.58
N MET A 812 -36.32 -33.47 -8.42
CA MET A 812 -37.75 -33.45 -8.13
C MET A 812 -38.48 -32.38 -8.94
N GLU A 813 -37.82 -31.25 -9.22
CA GLU A 813 -38.34 -30.22 -10.09
C GLU A 813 -38.44 -30.70 -11.55
N GLU A 814 -37.41 -31.35 -12.06
CA GLU A 814 -37.40 -31.97 -13.39
C GLU A 814 -38.53 -33.02 -13.51
N LYS A 815 -38.69 -33.88 -12.51
CA LYS A 815 -39.75 -34.89 -12.49
C LYS A 815 -41.15 -34.29 -12.41
N TYR A 816 -41.35 -33.24 -11.60
CA TYR A 816 -42.62 -32.51 -11.54
C TYR A 816 -42.97 -31.87 -12.88
N LEU A 817 -41.99 -31.24 -13.55
CA LEU A 817 -42.18 -30.64 -14.87
C LEU A 817 -42.53 -31.68 -15.92
N GLN A 818 -41.88 -32.85 -15.92
CA GLN A 818 -42.20 -33.93 -16.85
C GLN A 818 -43.65 -34.40 -16.68
N ILE A 819 -44.07 -34.71 -15.45
CA ILE A 819 -45.46 -35.15 -15.16
C ILE A 819 -46.46 -34.06 -15.55
N TYR A 820 -46.13 -32.80 -15.26
CA TYR A 820 -46.95 -31.66 -15.64
C TYR A 820 -47.10 -31.56 -17.16
N LEU A 821 -46.02 -31.70 -17.94
CA LEU A 821 -46.07 -31.69 -19.41
C LEU A 821 -46.88 -32.86 -19.96
N ASP A 822 -46.64 -34.09 -19.48
CA ASP A 822 -47.38 -35.29 -19.91
C ASP A 822 -48.89 -35.12 -19.71
N THR A 823 -49.29 -34.48 -18.61
CA THR A 823 -50.69 -34.20 -18.28
C THR A 823 -51.32 -33.14 -19.20
N HIS A 824 -50.55 -32.16 -19.65
CA HIS A 824 -51.07 -30.95 -20.32
C HIS A 824 -50.75 -30.88 -21.82
N LEU A 825 -49.99 -31.82 -22.38
CA LEU A 825 -49.55 -31.76 -23.78
C LEU A 825 -50.70 -31.79 -24.79
N ILE A 826 -51.72 -32.62 -24.53
CA ILE A 826 -52.88 -32.81 -25.41
C ILE A 826 -54.14 -32.41 -24.65
N ILE A 827 -54.57 -31.16 -24.84
CA ILE A 827 -55.81 -30.63 -24.25
C ILE A 827 -56.88 -30.56 -25.35
N PRO A 828 -57.86 -31.48 -25.37
CA PRO A 828 -58.91 -31.45 -26.37
C PRO A 828 -59.84 -30.25 -26.14
N PRO A 829 -60.20 -29.48 -27.18
CA PRO A 829 -61.22 -28.45 -27.08
C PRO A 829 -62.61 -29.08 -26.88
N PHE A 830 -63.51 -28.33 -26.26
CA PHE A 830 -64.93 -28.70 -26.14
C PHE A 830 -65.80 -27.81 -26.99
N THR A 831 -66.93 -28.32 -27.47
CA THR A 831 -68.07 -27.46 -27.84
C THR A 831 -68.75 -26.93 -26.56
N LYS A 832 -69.55 -25.87 -26.69
CA LYS A 832 -70.27 -25.30 -25.53
C LYS A 832 -71.14 -26.35 -24.84
N GLN A 833 -71.84 -27.19 -25.62
CA GLN A 833 -72.70 -28.23 -25.10
C GLN A 833 -71.90 -29.35 -24.40
N GLU A 834 -70.82 -29.84 -25.02
CA GLU A 834 -69.94 -30.83 -24.39
C GLU A 834 -69.36 -30.31 -23.07
N LEU A 835 -68.97 -29.03 -23.00
CA LEU A 835 -68.47 -28.42 -21.78
C LEU A 835 -69.55 -28.30 -20.70
N ILE A 836 -70.79 -27.95 -21.04
CA ILE A 836 -71.92 -27.90 -20.09
C ILE A 836 -72.18 -29.30 -19.52
N GLU A 837 -72.25 -30.32 -20.37
CA GLU A 837 -72.46 -31.71 -19.96
C GLU A 837 -71.32 -32.20 -19.04
N GLU A 838 -70.08 -31.86 -19.38
CA GLU A 838 -68.91 -32.22 -18.58
C GLU A 838 -68.89 -31.48 -17.23
N CYS A 839 -69.29 -30.21 -17.21
CA CYS A 839 -69.46 -29.43 -15.97
C CYS A 839 -70.54 -30.04 -15.07
N GLN A 840 -71.68 -30.46 -15.64
CA GLN A 840 -72.74 -31.15 -14.92
C GLN A 840 -72.24 -32.47 -14.31
N LYS A 841 -71.49 -33.28 -15.07
CA LYS A 841 -70.89 -34.53 -14.57
C LYS A 841 -69.93 -34.29 -13.40
N LYS A 842 -69.22 -33.16 -13.38
CA LYS A 842 -68.26 -32.79 -12.34
C LYS A 842 -68.85 -31.98 -11.18
N GLY A 843 -70.13 -31.60 -11.27
CA GLY A 843 -70.76 -30.72 -10.28
C GLY A 843 -70.20 -29.29 -10.30
N VAL A 844 -69.67 -28.83 -11.43
CA VAL A 844 -69.12 -27.47 -11.60
C VAL A 844 -70.18 -26.56 -12.22
N ASN A 845 -70.35 -25.35 -11.69
CA ASN A 845 -71.25 -24.38 -12.30
C ASN A 845 -70.61 -23.76 -13.55
N PHE A 846 -71.18 -24.04 -14.72
CA PHE A 846 -70.72 -23.50 -16.01
C PHE A 846 -70.66 -21.96 -16.03
N GLN A 847 -71.53 -21.25 -15.29
CA GLN A 847 -71.54 -19.79 -15.22
C GLN A 847 -70.24 -19.21 -14.63
N GLN A 848 -69.48 -20.01 -13.88
CA GLN A 848 -68.18 -19.60 -13.33
C GLN A 848 -67.02 -19.81 -14.30
N ILE A 849 -67.26 -20.46 -15.45
CA ILE A 849 -66.23 -20.74 -16.46
C ILE A 849 -66.28 -19.68 -17.56
N VAL A 850 -65.13 -19.06 -17.82
CA VAL A 850 -64.94 -18.13 -18.93
C VAL A 850 -64.51 -18.93 -20.15
N PHE A 851 -65.48 -19.30 -20.99
CA PHE A 851 -65.27 -20.14 -22.16
C PHE A 851 -65.12 -19.32 -23.45
N ASN A 852 -64.15 -19.67 -24.29
CA ASN A 852 -63.98 -19.09 -25.62
C ASN A 852 -64.47 -20.08 -26.69
N GLU A 853 -65.71 -19.88 -27.14
CA GLU A 853 -66.38 -20.75 -28.11
C GLU A 853 -65.59 -20.89 -29.43
N ALA A 854 -64.92 -19.82 -29.89
CA ALA A 854 -64.19 -19.81 -31.15
C ALA A 854 -63.02 -20.80 -31.19
N ILE A 855 -62.38 -21.05 -30.05
CA ILE A 855 -61.23 -21.97 -29.96
C ILE A 855 -61.54 -23.17 -29.05
N GLY A 856 -62.76 -23.31 -28.54
CA GLY A 856 -63.14 -24.42 -27.66
C GLY A 856 -62.32 -24.55 -26.37
N MET A 857 -61.74 -23.46 -25.86
CA MET A 857 -60.87 -23.45 -24.68
C MET A 857 -61.36 -22.50 -23.59
N THR A 858 -61.08 -22.82 -22.32
CA THR A 858 -61.41 -21.98 -21.16
C THR A 858 -60.27 -21.01 -20.82
N LYS A 859 -60.61 -19.87 -20.21
CA LYS A 859 -59.67 -18.82 -19.81
C LYS A 859 -59.35 -18.81 -18.31
N ASN A 860 -60.04 -19.63 -17.52
CA ASN A 860 -59.94 -19.58 -16.06
C ASN A 860 -60.00 -20.97 -15.37
N CYS A 861 -59.89 -22.07 -16.10
CA CYS A 861 -59.80 -23.42 -15.53
C CYS A 861 -59.02 -24.36 -16.46
N CYS A 862 -58.41 -25.43 -15.93
CA CYS A 862 -57.66 -26.37 -16.75
C CYS A 862 -58.60 -27.38 -17.45
N MET A 863 -58.34 -27.68 -18.72
CA MET A 863 -59.12 -28.67 -19.51
C MET A 863 -58.40 -30.01 -19.71
N ALA A 864 -57.22 -30.19 -19.12
CA ALA A 864 -56.54 -31.49 -19.13
C ALA A 864 -57.23 -32.46 -18.16
N LYS A 865 -57.84 -33.53 -18.66
CA LYS A 865 -58.63 -34.49 -17.85
C LYS A 865 -57.85 -35.14 -16.70
N GLN A 866 -56.55 -35.32 -16.89
CA GLN A 866 -55.65 -35.91 -15.90
C GLN A 866 -55.12 -34.88 -14.88
N CYS A 867 -55.37 -33.58 -15.12
CA CYS A 867 -54.95 -32.54 -14.19
C CYS A 867 -55.82 -32.57 -12.92
N PRO A 868 -55.22 -32.54 -11.71
CA PRO A 868 -55.97 -32.44 -10.45
C PRO A 868 -56.92 -31.24 -10.39
N PHE A 869 -56.64 -30.21 -11.18
CA PHE A 869 -57.40 -28.96 -11.28
C PHE A 869 -58.35 -28.91 -12.49
N TYR A 870 -58.66 -30.07 -13.09
CA TYR A 870 -59.55 -30.19 -14.25
C TYR A 870 -60.93 -29.57 -13.97
N LEU A 871 -61.31 -28.60 -14.81
CA LEU A 871 -62.54 -27.80 -14.76
C LEU A 871 -62.80 -27.09 -13.43
N GLN A 872 -61.79 -26.85 -12.60
CA GLN A 872 -61.92 -26.04 -11.38
C GLN A 872 -61.76 -24.55 -11.72
N PRO A 873 -62.78 -23.70 -11.56
CA PRO A 873 -62.66 -22.26 -11.81
C PRO A 873 -61.65 -21.61 -10.87
N MET A 874 -60.74 -20.80 -11.43
CA MET A 874 -59.71 -20.08 -10.70
C MET A 874 -59.67 -18.62 -11.16
N GLU A 875 -59.06 -17.75 -10.35
CA GLU A 875 -58.73 -16.40 -10.83
C GLU A 875 -57.83 -16.48 -12.07
N THR A 876 -58.07 -15.61 -13.05
CA THR A 876 -57.34 -15.63 -14.33
C THR A 876 -55.82 -15.53 -14.13
N VAL A 877 -55.36 -14.77 -13.14
CA VAL A 877 -53.93 -14.63 -12.81
C VAL A 877 -53.36 -15.97 -12.31
N VAL A 878 -54.11 -16.69 -11.49
CA VAL A 878 -53.71 -18.00 -10.93
C VAL A 878 -53.70 -19.07 -12.02
N PHE A 879 -54.72 -19.11 -12.87
CA PHE A 879 -54.76 -20.02 -14.01
C PHE A 879 -53.61 -19.76 -15.01
N ARG A 880 -53.31 -18.48 -15.27
CA ARG A 880 -52.13 -18.12 -16.09
C ARG A 880 -50.84 -18.65 -15.47
N LYS A 881 -50.67 -18.60 -14.14
CA LYS A 881 -49.50 -19.17 -13.45
C LYS A 881 -49.46 -20.69 -13.55
N HIS A 882 -50.60 -21.36 -13.41
CA HIS A 882 -50.72 -22.81 -13.64
C HIS A 882 -50.19 -23.18 -15.03
N LEU A 883 -50.67 -22.53 -16.09
CA LEU A 883 -50.19 -22.73 -17.46
C LEU A 883 -48.78 -22.17 -17.72
N HIS A 884 -48.27 -21.30 -16.87
CA HIS A 884 -46.91 -20.75 -17.01
C HIS A 884 -45.83 -21.74 -16.56
N ASN A 885 -46.20 -22.86 -15.92
CA ASN A 885 -45.30 -24.00 -15.68
C ASN A 885 -44.63 -24.53 -16.95
N TRP A 886 -45.23 -24.27 -18.11
CA TRP A 886 -44.58 -24.54 -19.37
C TRP A 886 -43.31 -23.71 -19.56
N GLN A 887 -42.94 -22.70 -18.76
CA GLN A 887 -41.67 -21.93 -18.90
C GLN A 887 -41.35 -21.47 -20.34
N ASP A 888 -42.37 -20.99 -21.07
CA ASP A 888 -42.29 -20.66 -22.51
C ASP A 888 -42.14 -21.86 -23.48
N LEU A 889 -42.26 -23.09 -22.96
CA LEU A 889 -42.26 -24.37 -23.66
C LEU A 889 -43.61 -24.72 -24.34
N TYR A 890 -44.60 -23.82 -24.40
CA TYR A 890 -45.69 -23.93 -25.38
C TYR A 890 -46.13 -22.56 -25.86
N PRO A 891 -46.42 -22.40 -27.16
CA PRO A 891 -46.92 -21.14 -27.63
C PRO A 891 -48.36 -20.89 -27.16
N ARG A 892 -48.58 -19.80 -26.43
CA ARG A 892 -49.91 -19.36 -25.94
C ARG A 892 -50.98 -19.19 -27.01
N GLY A 893 -50.58 -19.16 -28.29
CA GLY A 893 -51.47 -19.10 -29.45
C GLY A 893 -51.42 -20.33 -30.34
N PHE A 894 -50.76 -21.44 -29.94
CA PHE A 894 -50.59 -22.62 -30.80
C PHE A 894 -51.93 -23.23 -31.22
N HIS A 895 -52.84 -23.39 -30.26
CA HIS A 895 -54.19 -23.91 -30.52
C HIS A 895 -54.95 -23.06 -31.55
N GLY A 896 -55.00 -21.74 -31.34
CA GLY A 896 -55.66 -20.80 -32.27
C GLY A 896 -54.95 -20.73 -33.62
N PHE A 897 -53.62 -20.82 -33.64
CA PHE A 897 -52.84 -20.89 -34.88
C PHE A 897 -53.21 -22.14 -35.70
N VAL A 898 -53.29 -23.30 -35.06
CA VAL A 898 -53.67 -24.54 -35.75
C VAL A 898 -55.09 -24.44 -36.30
N LEU A 899 -56.08 -24.04 -35.49
CA LEU A 899 -57.46 -23.88 -35.96
C LEU A 899 -57.58 -22.90 -37.14
N GLN A 900 -56.93 -21.74 -37.06
CA GLN A 900 -56.92 -20.75 -38.15
C GLN A 900 -56.35 -21.31 -39.45
N ASN A 901 -55.32 -22.17 -39.39
CA ASN A 901 -54.73 -22.76 -40.58
C ASN A 901 -55.53 -23.97 -41.08
N ILE A 902 -56.22 -24.72 -40.19
CA ILE A 902 -57.16 -25.75 -40.62
C ILE A 902 -58.34 -25.12 -41.39
N GLU A 903 -58.87 -23.98 -40.93
CA GLU A 903 -59.88 -23.19 -41.66
C GLU A 903 -59.43 -22.81 -43.08
N GLN A 904 -58.14 -22.57 -43.27
CA GLN A 904 -57.55 -22.25 -44.57
C GLN A 904 -57.23 -23.49 -45.42
N GLY A 905 -57.59 -24.70 -44.95
CA GLY A 905 -57.44 -25.95 -45.71
C GLY A 905 -56.05 -26.60 -45.66
N TYR A 906 -55.18 -26.18 -44.74
CA TYR A 906 -53.81 -26.71 -44.63
C TYR A 906 -53.86 -28.20 -44.24
N SER A 907 -52.95 -29.02 -44.79
CA SER A 907 -52.69 -30.41 -44.38
C SER A 907 -51.86 -30.51 -43.09
N ASP A 908 -51.77 -31.69 -42.46
CA ASP A 908 -51.03 -31.87 -41.19
C ASP A 908 -49.52 -31.63 -41.36
N ASP A 909 -48.94 -32.01 -42.51
CA ASP A 909 -47.54 -31.72 -42.83
C ASP A 909 -47.29 -30.21 -42.99
N GLU A 910 -48.24 -29.48 -43.60
CA GLU A 910 -48.15 -28.03 -43.76
C GLU A 910 -48.33 -27.29 -42.43
N LEU A 911 -49.26 -27.73 -41.59
CA LEU A 911 -49.43 -27.24 -40.22
C LEU A 911 -48.16 -27.44 -39.40
N PHE A 912 -47.55 -28.62 -39.49
CA PHE A 912 -46.31 -28.93 -38.79
C PHE A 912 -45.14 -28.09 -39.27
N ARG A 913 -45.00 -27.94 -40.59
CA ARG A 913 -43.97 -27.09 -41.20
C ARG A 913 -44.13 -25.64 -40.77
N ASN A 914 -45.35 -25.11 -40.81
CA ASN A 914 -45.62 -23.72 -40.42
C ASN A 914 -45.47 -23.52 -38.90
N ALA A 915 -45.81 -24.51 -38.09
CA ALA A 915 -45.53 -24.52 -36.66
C ALA A 915 -44.02 -24.43 -36.39
N LYS A 916 -43.18 -25.16 -37.13
CA LYS A 916 -41.72 -25.07 -37.03
C LYS A 916 -41.17 -23.68 -37.40
N ILE A 917 -41.75 -23.06 -38.42
CA ILE A 917 -41.36 -21.71 -38.86
C ILE A 917 -41.76 -20.67 -37.81
N ARG A 918 -42.99 -20.75 -37.30
CA ARG A 918 -43.54 -19.78 -36.35
C ARG A 918 -42.98 -19.94 -34.94
N TYR A 919 -42.66 -21.18 -34.54
CA TYR A 919 -42.24 -21.54 -33.19
C TYR A 919 -40.89 -22.28 -33.21
N ALA A 920 -39.81 -21.52 -33.05
CA ALA A 920 -38.44 -22.04 -33.09
C ALA A 920 -38.23 -23.20 -32.10
N GLY A 921 -37.75 -24.34 -32.62
CA GLY A 921 -37.51 -25.56 -31.83
C GLY A 921 -38.70 -26.52 -31.73
N PHE A 922 -39.83 -26.24 -32.39
CA PHE A 922 -40.99 -27.15 -32.41
C PHE A 922 -40.69 -28.49 -33.11
N PRO A 923 -41.22 -29.64 -32.62
CA PRO A 923 -41.97 -29.82 -31.36
C PRO A 923 -41.05 -30.10 -30.16
N GLY A 924 -39.76 -30.42 -30.38
CA GLY A 924 -38.85 -30.93 -29.35
C GLY A 924 -38.56 -29.97 -28.20
N LYS A 925 -38.37 -28.67 -28.48
CA LYS A 925 -38.23 -27.62 -27.43
C LYS A 925 -39.48 -27.52 -26.54
N PHE A 926 -40.60 -28.07 -26.98
CA PHE A 926 -41.91 -27.96 -26.33
C PHE A 926 -42.37 -29.28 -25.70
N GLY A 927 -41.44 -30.24 -25.53
CA GLY A 927 -41.71 -31.53 -24.88
C GLY A 927 -42.59 -32.48 -25.70
N GLY A 928 -42.87 -32.17 -26.97
CA GLY A 928 -43.71 -32.98 -27.85
C GLY A 928 -42.95 -33.68 -28.97
N THR A 929 -43.53 -34.74 -29.52
CA THR A 929 -43.07 -35.42 -30.74
C THR A 929 -43.88 -34.99 -31.97
N LYS A 930 -43.41 -35.40 -33.16
CA LYS A 930 -44.12 -35.16 -34.41
C LYS A 930 -45.50 -35.84 -34.40
N GLU A 931 -45.55 -37.06 -33.90
CA GLU A 931 -46.74 -37.91 -33.82
C GLU A 931 -47.77 -37.29 -32.87
N GLN A 932 -47.33 -36.81 -31.69
CA GLN A 932 -48.20 -36.11 -30.75
C GLN A 932 -48.76 -34.80 -31.34
N SER A 933 -47.96 -34.10 -32.14
CA SER A 933 -48.42 -32.90 -32.85
C SER A 933 -49.51 -33.24 -33.86
N TYR A 934 -49.36 -34.34 -34.61
CA TYR A 934 -50.33 -34.77 -35.62
C TYR A 934 -51.62 -35.26 -34.98
N GLN A 935 -51.49 -35.99 -33.87
CA GLN A 935 -52.63 -36.37 -33.03
C GLN A 935 -53.39 -35.13 -32.55
N TYR A 936 -52.67 -34.09 -32.10
CA TYR A 936 -53.29 -32.83 -31.71
C TYR A 936 -54.01 -32.14 -32.86
N PHE A 937 -53.39 -32.07 -34.05
CA PHE A 937 -54.03 -31.51 -35.25
C PHE A 937 -55.31 -32.25 -35.63
N SER A 938 -55.29 -33.58 -35.57
CA SER A 938 -56.46 -34.43 -35.83
C SER A 938 -57.60 -34.11 -34.85
N ILE A 939 -57.30 -33.98 -33.56
CA ILE A 939 -58.28 -33.59 -32.53
C ILE A 939 -58.90 -32.23 -32.86
N LEU A 940 -58.10 -31.25 -33.28
CA LEU A 940 -58.59 -29.91 -33.62
C LEU A 940 -59.44 -29.89 -34.90
N ARG A 941 -59.11 -30.72 -35.90
CA ARG A 941 -59.94 -30.88 -37.11
C ARG A 941 -61.30 -31.48 -36.79
N GLU A 942 -61.34 -32.50 -35.93
CA GLU A 942 -62.60 -33.09 -35.49
C GLU A 942 -63.47 -32.08 -34.74
N PHE A 943 -62.86 -31.31 -33.84
CA PHE A 943 -63.56 -30.23 -33.14
C PHE A 943 -64.15 -29.20 -34.10
N GLN A 944 -63.38 -28.74 -35.08
CA GLN A 944 -63.88 -27.77 -36.05
C GLN A 944 -65.04 -28.32 -36.89
N LYS A 945 -64.97 -29.59 -37.31
CA LYS A 945 -66.08 -30.27 -37.99
C LYS A 945 -67.34 -30.29 -37.13
N LYS A 946 -67.21 -30.64 -35.84
CA LYS A 946 -68.33 -30.64 -34.88
C LYS A 946 -68.91 -29.24 -34.68
N ASN A 947 -68.05 -28.22 -34.56
CA ASN A 947 -68.48 -26.85 -34.34
C ASN A 947 -69.24 -26.29 -35.57
N LEU A 948 -68.77 -26.59 -36.79
CA LEU A 948 -69.47 -26.23 -38.03
C LEU A 948 -70.81 -26.94 -38.23
N GLN A 949 -71.03 -28.10 -37.59
CA GLN A 949 -72.32 -28.81 -37.62
C GLN A 949 -73.33 -28.26 -36.60
N GLN A 950 -72.87 -27.50 -35.59
CA GLN A 950 -73.72 -26.90 -34.56
C GLN A 950 -74.15 -25.46 -34.89
N ILE A 951 -73.38 -24.77 -35.73
CA ILE A 951 -73.73 -23.46 -36.34
C ILE A 951 -74.68 -23.71 -37.52
#